data_AF-A0A4U2YEK7-F1
#
_entry.id   AF-A0A4U2YEK7-F1
#
_cell.length_a   1.000
_cell.length_b   1.000
_cell.length_c   1.000
_cell.angle_alpha   90.00
_cell.angle_beta   90.00
_cell.angle_gamma   90.00
#
_symmetry.space_group_name_H-M   'P 1'
#
loop_
_entity.id
_entity.type
_entity.pdbx_description
1 polymer ?
#
loop_
_entity_poly.entity_id
_entity_poly.type
_entity_poly.pdbx_seq_one_letter_code
_entity_poly.pdbx_strand_id
1 'polypeptide(L)'
;MNKKVVLSVLSTAVVASMAASAFAAPKAGVYMGGNVKKFYSTDVVLNMTKEARKSFLANVRLAGPKAVVQVDNQGRGAFLQEILDLGRKKAYEDKLLKEDFIDLYDVVTLDGTTSGTEDAKSKVDPAPTGDLKVESVSAINLKQVDVVFNKEVETASATNIANYLENLVPISQGVAKAELQADGKTVRITYSVAKKQQEKLTLTVKNVLDKNGNKVADTAKELFFTDIAFPTIKNVTIFGNKKIVVEFSEPVDPKTVSPAAFKLNNLDLSAFGFTGQNWDDQEPPAKDTVLELNFGVALPAGSHNLTIKGATIKDHAGFFVDEVTKPVSVVNDTTGPVFVNATAVNLNTLDVTFDEAVNRPGKEHISINGTNQRDFPTKIDYKPGTNDRKTIRISRDNLLSKGANLITIAKEQVTDLYGNKSATEFRFTVDGAIDLVKPEVKAITASNDKTIKVVFNEAMGQSVTNTANYTIRDAAGNKVGTIYNVTAQGEAYTYNINLSTALPGGTYVVEVANVMDASGNVINTVSKSFNVVDTTAPEKPTAVLYDYAQKIIKVSFNEPMDRASISNKANYQLKVDGGSYEALPPEATLVAADDNKSVTIDLPNLSKYDALDGANDEIRVAQVKDVAGNFTTGIVDYVQIGASNTLTPKYLRATATNDTTITVEYDKPLSFIEANDFMYNGTNATTGILQNVKVWNKDKNAEIDGAKVILTFPTGTVDSAVANNLITEAQGGIGTKDPLGNKIPSDTYKSLEDKFAPTFTNDKVVAVNATTIEITFSENLATGYSALYKNDFVITNGGSNVGIKSSTATEKVIRLTLDRALDTAQETVLTPKSSNLNVQDIPGNTFVPNAANLGGAVIKLTGVAEQAAVDAVVAAMSGSKDALLSALKANANTLKLTIVETNIDAYKEALVGKTNATDIQNAIKEVNESAAVVAKVVEKINALPAVDKLTLDNKVEVNEAKAAYDKLDAKQQGSITKAIVDKLDAAVAQIKKLEGDAGSADAIKKVVDAVNALPAKADLTLDHKQAVANAEADYKALKPAQQDSIPAGVVRKLDESVKQIKALELEAELAASKNALNEEITAANELHTNAVEGTDPGNYPVGSKDTLKAAIDTAKSVHDKATATKLELDDAKTSLTEAVAAFKAAVVKAP
;
A
#
# COMPACT_ATOMS: atom_id res chain seq x y z
N MET A 1 18.31 78.64 14.25
CA MET A 1 18.30 78.61 15.73
C MET A 1 17.25 77.62 16.22
N ASN A 2 17.70 76.80 17.17
CA ASN A 2 17.13 75.62 17.83
C ASN A 2 15.62 75.54 18.12
N LYS A 3 15.03 74.40 17.73
CA LYS A 3 14.09 73.57 18.54
C LYS A 3 13.78 72.21 17.86
N LYS A 4 14.79 71.57 17.25
CA LYS A 4 14.65 70.38 16.38
C LYS A 4 15.23 69.05 16.93
N VAL A 5 15.38 68.87 18.24
CA VAL A 5 16.14 67.69 18.78
C VAL A 5 15.43 66.93 19.93
N VAL A 6 14.10 66.95 20.08
CA VAL A 6 13.42 66.18 21.18
C VAL A 6 12.29 65.24 20.74
N LEU A 7 11.94 65.14 19.45
CA LEU A 7 10.80 64.30 19.01
C LEU A 7 11.15 62.95 18.36
N SER A 8 12.43 62.57 18.29
CA SER A 8 12.90 61.31 17.67
C SER A 8 13.23 60.20 18.69
N VAL A 9 13.15 60.48 20.00
CA VAL A 9 13.45 59.50 21.06
C VAL A 9 12.19 59.07 21.82
N LEU A 10 11.03 59.69 21.53
CA LEU A 10 9.75 59.38 22.18
C LEU A 10 8.96 58.27 21.47
N SER A 11 9.17 57.99 20.18
CA SER A 11 8.44 56.93 19.48
C SER A 11 8.98 55.52 19.78
N THR A 12 10.30 55.38 19.92
CA THR A 12 10.92 54.08 20.23
C THR A 12 10.65 53.64 21.67
N ALA A 13 10.54 54.59 22.61
CA ALA A 13 10.15 54.30 23.99
C ALA A 13 8.67 53.93 24.12
N VAL A 14 7.78 54.52 23.31
CA VAL A 14 6.36 54.16 23.29
C VAL A 14 6.15 52.76 22.70
N VAL A 15 6.84 52.41 21.60
CA VAL A 15 6.71 51.07 20.99
C VAL A 15 7.37 49.98 21.84
N ALA A 16 8.51 50.25 22.49
CA ALA A 16 9.09 49.31 23.46
C ALA A 16 8.24 49.17 24.74
N SER A 17 7.53 50.23 25.16
CA SER A 17 6.60 50.15 26.30
C SER A 17 5.33 49.35 25.99
N MET A 18 4.85 49.40 24.74
CA MET A 18 3.69 48.62 24.28
C MET A 18 4.00 47.12 24.10
N ALA A 19 5.24 46.79 23.71
CA ALA A 19 5.70 45.40 23.64
C ALA A 19 6.00 44.80 25.04
N ALA A 20 6.48 45.60 25.99
CA ALA A 20 6.64 45.14 27.38
C ALA A 20 5.30 45.02 28.13
N SER A 21 4.28 45.80 27.76
CA SER A 21 2.95 45.74 28.39
C SER A 21 2.08 44.58 27.90
N ALA A 22 2.30 44.09 26.68
CA ALA A 22 1.54 42.97 26.10
C ALA A 22 1.87 41.59 26.71
N PHE A 23 2.91 41.50 27.55
CA PHE A 23 3.32 40.27 28.26
C PHE A 23 3.22 40.38 29.79
N ALA A 24 2.74 41.50 30.33
CA ALA A 24 2.58 41.66 31.77
C ALA A 24 1.21 41.09 32.20
N ALA A 25 1.22 40.02 33.01
CA ALA A 25 0.00 39.45 33.58
C ALA A 25 -0.82 40.53 34.35
N PRO A 26 -2.15 40.33 34.52
CA PRO A 26 -2.98 41.25 35.31
C PRO A 26 -2.39 41.48 36.71
N LYS A 27 -2.52 42.71 37.22
CA LYS A 27 -1.99 43.08 38.54
C LYS A 27 -2.71 42.33 39.65
N ALA A 28 -1.97 41.92 40.68
CA ALA A 28 -2.55 41.27 41.84
C ALA A 28 -3.53 42.20 42.60
N GLY A 29 -4.71 41.68 42.90
CA GLY A 29 -5.78 42.45 43.54
C GLY A 29 -7.18 41.91 43.23
N VAL A 30 -8.18 42.75 43.45
CA VAL A 30 -9.59 42.46 43.26
C VAL A 30 -10.15 43.37 42.19
N TYR A 31 -10.63 42.77 41.10
CA TYR A 31 -11.31 43.43 39.99
C TYR A 31 -12.82 43.25 40.14
N MET A 32 -13.57 44.35 40.17
CA MET A 32 -15.02 44.35 40.31
C MET A 32 -15.67 44.85 39.02
N GLY A 33 -16.22 43.93 38.24
CA GLY A 33 -16.89 44.18 36.96
C GLY A 33 -18.33 44.69 37.09
N GLY A 34 -19.08 44.65 36.00
CA GLY A 34 -20.46 45.16 35.94
C GLY A 34 -20.54 46.68 36.08
N ASN A 35 -21.47 47.17 36.91
CA ASN A 35 -21.68 48.61 37.15
C ASN A 35 -20.67 49.22 38.13
N VAL A 36 -19.82 48.42 38.77
CA VAL A 36 -18.87 48.88 39.81
C VAL A 36 -17.56 49.38 39.20
N LYS A 37 -17.01 48.63 38.24
CA LYS A 37 -15.82 48.98 37.43
C LYS A 37 -14.59 49.44 38.24
N LYS A 38 -14.27 48.80 39.36
CA LYS A 38 -13.13 49.19 40.23
C LYS A 38 -12.08 48.11 40.39
N PHE A 39 -10.82 48.51 40.47
CA PHE A 39 -9.68 47.67 40.81
C PHE A 39 -9.08 48.08 42.15
N TYR A 40 -8.93 47.11 43.05
CA TYR A 40 -8.28 47.27 44.35
C TYR A 40 -7.03 46.40 44.38
N SER A 41 -5.84 46.99 44.44
CA SER A 41 -4.60 46.20 44.57
C SER A 41 -4.58 45.44 45.90
N THR A 42 -3.78 44.37 45.96
CA THR A 42 -3.60 43.58 47.20
C THR A 42 -3.26 44.47 48.41
N ASP A 43 -2.37 45.44 48.23
CA ASP A 43 -1.98 46.36 49.30
C ASP A 43 -3.13 47.25 49.77
N VAL A 44 -3.97 47.71 48.85
CA VAL A 44 -5.16 48.51 49.19
C VAL A 44 -6.17 47.65 49.93
N VAL A 45 -6.41 46.42 49.49
CA VAL A 45 -7.30 45.47 50.16
C VAL A 45 -6.90 45.25 51.63
N LEU A 46 -5.59 45.18 51.90
CA LEU A 46 -5.05 44.92 53.23
C LEU A 46 -4.97 46.18 54.12
N ASN A 47 -4.67 47.34 53.54
CA ASN A 47 -4.25 48.54 54.30
C ASN A 47 -5.19 49.76 54.17
N MET A 48 -6.35 49.63 53.51
CA MET A 48 -7.27 50.77 53.34
C MET A 48 -7.82 51.32 54.67
N THR A 49 -8.18 52.61 54.65
CA THR A 49 -8.82 53.31 55.78
C THR A 49 -10.19 52.70 56.12
N LYS A 50 -10.71 53.02 57.31
CA LYS A 50 -12.00 52.50 57.79
C LYS A 50 -13.16 52.91 56.86
N GLU A 51 -13.11 54.12 56.34
CA GLU A 51 -14.07 54.72 55.43
C GLU A 51 -14.00 54.05 54.05
N ALA A 52 -12.78 53.84 53.53
CA ALA A 52 -12.55 53.13 52.28
C ALA A 52 -13.01 51.66 52.35
N ARG A 53 -12.83 50.99 53.50
CA ARG A 53 -13.32 49.63 53.75
C ARG A 53 -14.82 49.50 53.69
N LYS A 54 -15.54 50.52 54.18
CA LYS A 54 -17.01 50.56 54.08
C LYS A 54 -17.45 50.64 52.61
N SER A 55 -16.76 51.45 51.80
CA SER A 55 -17.00 51.57 50.35
C SER A 55 -16.66 50.28 49.60
N PHE A 56 -15.51 49.65 49.89
CA PHE A 56 -15.10 48.36 49.32
C PHE A 56 -16.16 47.28 49.55
N LEU A 57 -16.63 47.11 50.79
CA LEU A 57 -17.66 46.11 51.12
C LEU A 57 -19.03 46.41 50.48
N ALA A 58 -19.35 47.68 50.21
CA ALA A 58 -20.55 48.03 49.46
C ALA A 58 -20.40 47.68 47.97
N ASN A 59 -19.23 47.94 47.39
CA ASN A 59 -18.92 47.65 45.99
C ASN A 59 -18.87 46.14 45.71
N VAL A 60 -18.32 45.32 46.62
CA VAL A 60 -18.38 43.85 46.52
C VAL A 60 -19.83 43.35 46.48
N ARG A 61 -20.70 43.89 47.34
CA ARG A 61 -22.13 43.52 47.36
C ARG A 61 -22.87 43.94 46.10
N LEU A 62 -22.55 45.11 45.55
CA LEU A 62 -23.15 45.64 44.33
C LEU A 62 -22.70 44.89 43.07
N ALA A 63 -21.42 44.49 42.99
CA ALA A 63 -20.91 43.70 41.88
C ALA A 63 -21.46 42.27 41.90
N GLY A 64 -21.57 41.68 43.10
CA GLY A 64 -21.94 40.27 43.28
C GLY A 64 -20.79 39.31 42.96
N PRO A 65 -20.79 38.09 43.51
CA PRO A 65 -19.65 37.18 43.45
C PRO A 65 -19.29 36.69 42.04
N LYS A 66 -20.22 36.73 41.08
CA LYS A 66 -20.01 36.38 39.67
C LYS A 66 -19.33 37.47 38.83
N ALA A 67 -19.15 38.67 39.38
CA ALA A 67 -18.53 39.79 38.69
C ALA A 67 -17.28 40.30 39.43
N VAL A 68 -16.79 39.57 40.43
CA VAL A 68 -15.58 39.92 41.16
C VAL A 68 -14.51 38.90 40.81
N VAL A 69 -13.42 39.33 40.17
CA VAL A 69 -12.26 38.48 39.86
C VAL A 69 -11.15 38.78 40.85
N GLN A 70 -10.63 37.74 41.51
CA GLN A 70 -9.47 37.86 42.38
C GLN A 70 -8.23 37.35 41.66
N VAL A 71 -7.17 38.16 41.60
CA VAL A 71 -5.89 37.83 40.94
C VAL A 71 -4.77 37.82 41.98
N ASP A 72 -3.91 36.80 41.95
CA ASP A 72 -2.75 36.67 42.81
C ASP A 72 -1.47 37.33 42.25
N ASN A 73 -0.39 37.28 43.04
CA ASN A 73 0.91 37.84 42.67
C ASN A 73 1.60 37.10 41.50
N GLN A 74 1.06 35.98 41.04
CA GLN A 74 1.55 35.21 39.90
C GLN A 74 0.70 35.46 38.64
N GLY A 75 -0.31 36.34 38.71
CA GLY A 75 -1.19 36.65 37.60
C GLY A 75 -2.28 35.61 37.35
N ARG A 76 -2.49 34.67 38.27
CA ARG A 76 -3.59 33.70 38.22
C ARG A 76 -4.77 34.22 38.99
N GLY A 77 -5.98 33.90 38.55
CA GLY A 77 -7.17 34.36 39.23
C GLY A 77 -8.41 33.61 38.78
N ALA A 78 -9.52 33.88 39.46
CA ALA A 78 -10.82 33.31 39.17
C ALA A 78 -11.92 34.22 39.72
N PHE A 79 -13.17 33.97 39.35
CA PHE A 79 -14.30 34.66 39.95
C PHE A 79 -14.45 34.29 41.43
N LEU A 80 -14.91 35.25 42.24
CA LEU A 80 -15.14 35.05 43.67
C LEU A 80 -16.16 33.93 43.89
N GLN A 81 -17.15 33.78 43.02
CA GLN A 81 -18.09 32.67 43.06
C GLN A 81 -17.38 31.30 42.89
N GLU A 82 -16.49 31.16 41.91
CA GLU A 82 -15.76 29.91 41.66
C GLU A 82 -14.80 29.58 42.81
N ILE A 83 -14.17 30.60 43.40
CA ILE A 83 -13.32 30.43 44.59
C ILE A 83 -14.14 29.94 45.79
N LEU A 84 -15.37 30.45 45.95
CA LEU A 84 -16.29 30.02 47.01
C LEU A 84 -16.79 28.59 46.78
N ASP A 85 -17.04 28.20 45.52
CA ASP A 85 -17.62 26.91 45.16
C ASP A 85 -16.57 25.77 45.12
N LEU A 86 -15.38 26.04 44.56
CA LEU A 86 -14.35 25.02 44.27
C LEU A 86 -13.15 25.09 45.20
N GLY A 87 -13.02 26.19 45.96
CA GLY A 87 -11.81 26.52 46.70
C GLY A 87 -10.70 27.09 45.80
N ARG A 88 -9.90 28.00 46.36
CA ARG A 88 -8.90 28.81 45.63
C ARG A 88 -7.92 28.00 44.79
N LYS A 89 -7.44 26.86 45.30
CA LYS A 89 -6.43 26.04 44.61
C LYS A 89 -6.95 25.51 43.27
N LYS A 90 -8.18 25.02 43.24
CA LYS A 90 -8.81 24.44 42.05
C LYS A 90 -9.34 25.52 41.10
N ALA A 91 -9.91 26.59 41.65
CA ALA A 91 -10.39 27.72 40.86
C ALA A 91 -9.27 28.38 40.02
N TYR A 92 -8.01 28.31 40.47
CA TYR A 92 -6.86 28.93 39.78
C TYR A 92 -6.16 28.00 38.77
N GLU A 93 -6.71 26.82 38.50
CA GLU A 93 -6.16 25.89 37.49
C GLU A 93 -6.41 26.40 36.06
N ASP A 94 -7.54 27.07 35.83
CA ASP A 94 -7.88 27.67 34.54
C ASP A 94 -7.16 29.01 34.34
N LYS A 95 -6.77 29.28 33.08
CA LYS A 95 -6.17 30.56 32.71
C LYS A 95 -7.25 31.63 32.62
N LEU A 96 -6.93 32.83 33.11
CA LEU A 96 -7.76 34.02 32.91
C LEU A 96 -7.84 34.40 31.43
N LEU A 97 -9.05 34.76 30.98
CA LEU A 97 -9.38 35.09 29.59
C LEU A 97 -9.90 36.54 29.46
N LYS A 98 -9.93 37.08 28.23
CA LYS A 98 -10.45 38.44 27.97
C LYS A 98 -11.88 38.63 28.44
N GLU A 99 -12.68 37.58 28.39
CA GLU A 99 -14.08 37.57 28.79
C GLU A 99 -14.28 37.72 30.31
N ASP A 100 -13.25 37.40 31.10
CA ASP A 100 -13.27 37.51 32.57
C ASP A 100 -13.16 38.97 33.04
N PHE A 101 -12.73 39.88 32.15
CA PHE A 101 -12.51 41.28 32.46
C PHE A 101 -13.38 42.22 31.60
N ILE A 102 -13.82 43.32 32.21
CA ILE A 102 -14.37 44.46 31.47
C ILE A 102 -13.24 45.34 30.90
N ASP A 103 -13.57 46.27 30.01
CA ASP A 103 -12.57 47.03 29.24
C ASP A 103 -11.62 47.89 30.09
N LEU A 104 -12.10 48.63 31.09
CA LEU A 104 -11.27 49.46 31.98
C LEU A 104 -11.82 49.47 33.41
N TYR A 105 -10.92 49.43 34.40
CA TYR A 105 -11.23 49.54 35.83
C TYR A 105 -10.62 50.79 36.45
N ASP A 106 -11.35 51.49 37.31
CA ASP A 106 -10.81 52.60 38.11
C ASP A 106 -9.94 52.07 39.26
N VAL A 107 -8.69 52.50 39.33
CA VAL A 107 -7.72 52.09 40.37
C VAL A 107 -8.01 52.84 41.66
N VAL A 108 -8.33 52.11 42.73
CA VAL A 108 -8.67 52.67 44.04
C VAL A 108 -7.44 52.78 44.94
N THR A 109 -7.28 53.91 45.63
CA THR A 109 -6.19 54.20 46.59
C THR A 109 -6.59 53.86 48.03
N LEU A 110 -5.62 53.95 48.96
CA LEU A 110 -5.79 53.60 50.38
C LEU A 110 -6.91 54.40 51.09
N ASP A 111 -7.15 55.65 50.67
CA ASP A 111 -8.19 56.54 51.22
C ASP A 111 -9.56 56.36 50.54
N GLY A 112 -9.66 55.49 49.53
CA GLY A 112 -10.89 55.20 48.80
C GLY A 112 -11.17 56.10 47.60
N THR A 113 -10.24 57.00 47.23
CA THR A 113 -10.30 57.79 45.99
C THR A 113 -9.76 56.98 44.79
N THR A 114 -9.85 57.52 43.58
CA THR A 114 -9.41 56.85 42.34
C THR A 114 -8.22 57.60 41.71
N SER A 115 -7.16 56.89 41.32
CA SER A 115 -5.90 57.51 40.84
C SER A 115 -5.51 57.16 39.40
N GLY A 116 -6.40 56.57 38.62
CA GLY A 116 -6.15 56.17 37.22
C GLY A 116 -6.98 54.96 36.81
N THR A 117 -6.66 54.37 35.66
CA THR A 117 -7.33 53.16 35.14
C THR A 117 -6.37 51.99 34.97
N GLU A 118 -6.92 50.77 35.08
CA GLU A 118 -6.23 49.51 34.82
C GLU A 118 -6.98 48.74 33.72
N ASP A 119 -6.26 48.40 32.65
CA ASP A 119 -6.74 47.51 31.59
C ASP A 119 -6.17 46.10 31.82
N ALA A 120 -6.97 45.27 32.48
CA ALA A 120 -6.63 43.85 32.66
C ALA A 120 -7.02 43.01 31.43
N LYS A 121 -7.96 43.48 30.60
CA LYS A 121 -8.49 42.76 29.45
C LYS A 121 -7.50 42.68 28.30
N SER A 122 -6.66 43.69 28.10
CA SER A 122 -5.57 43.63 27.11
C SER A 122 -4.39 42.73 27.50
N LYS A 123 -4.37 42.22 28.73
CA LYS A 123 -3.26 41.44 29.32
C LYS A 123 -3.51 39.92 29.40
N VAL A 124 -4.63 39.46 28.85
CA VAL A 124 -5.07 38.05 28.88
C VAL A 124 -5.48 37.60 27.49
N ASP A 125 -5.37 36.29 27.25
CA ASP A 125 -5.69 35.68 25.96
C ASP A 125 -7.22 35.58 25.76
N PRO A 126 -7.74 35.69 24.53
CA PRO A 126 -9.16 35.41 24.26
C PRO A 126 -9.48 33.92 24.46
N ALA A 127 -10.72 33.59 24.82
CA ALA A 127 -11.19 32.21 24.89
C ALA A 127 -10.93 31.44 23.56
N PRO A 128 -10.59 30.14 23.61
CA PRO A 128 -10.51 29.31 22.40
C PRO A 128 -11.86 29.32 21.68
N THR A 129 -11.91 29.90 20.49
CA THR A 129 -13.13 29.88 19.67
C THR A 129 -13.31 28.46 19.08
N GLY A 130 -14.33 27.71 19.53
CA GLY A 130 -14.57 26.33 19.08
C GLY A 130 -14.60 26.19 17.55
N ASP A 131 -14.19 25.05 16.99
CA ASP A 131 -13.78 24.89 15.58
C ASP A 131 -14.76 25.44 14.50
N LEU A 132 -14.20 25.83 13.35
CA LEU A 132 -14.99 26.20 12.16
C LEU A 132 -15.76 24.96 11.66
N LYS A 133 -17.08 25.09 11.52
CA LYS A 133 -17.96 24.04 11.01
C LYS A 133 -19.00 24.60 10.05
N VAL A 134 -19.47 23.75 9.14
CA VAL A 134 -20.68 23.99 8.36
C VAL A 134 -21.89 23.78 9.26
N GLU A 135 -22.69 24.82 9.48
CA GLU A 135 -23.93 24.74 10.25
C GLU A 135 -25.07 24.17 9.43
N SER A 136 -25.24 24.65 8.20
CA SER A 136 -26.28 24.17 7.30
C SER A 136 -25.89 24.32 5.84
N VAL A 137 -26.46 23.47 5.00
CA VAL A 137 -26.42 23.55 3.54
C VAL A 137 -27.86 23.37 3.07
N SER A 138 -28.38 24.30 2.29
CA SER A 138 -29.77 24.27 1.83
C SER A 138 -29.90 24.84 0.42
N ALA A 139 -30.60 24.11 -0.45
CA ALA A 139 -31.05 24.66 -1.72
C ALA A 139 -32.19 25.64 -1.43
N ILE A 140 -32.05 26.88 -1.90
CA ILE A 140 -33.05 27.93 -1.66
C ILE A 140 -34.02 28.07 -2.84
N ASN A 141 -33.63 27.63 -4.03
CA ASN A 141 -34.45 27.49 -5.25
C ASN A 141 -33.72 26.54 -6.23
N LEU A 142 -34.17 26.42 -7.48
CA LEU A 142 -33.56 25.52 -8.47
C LEU A 142 -32.17 25.94 -8.97
N LYS A 143 -31.68 27.15 -8.65
CA LYS A 143 -30.36 27.65 -9.08
C LYS A 143 -29.40 27.97 -7.95
N GLN A 144 -29.87 28.06 -6.70
CA GLN A 144 -29.06 28.59 -5.61
C GLN A 144 -29.03 27.68 -4.39
N VAL A 145 -27.86 27.61 -3.77
CA VAL A 145 -27.61 26.90 -2.52
C VAL A 145 -26.90 27.84 -1.56
N ASP A 146 -27.37 27.89 -0.31
CA ASP A 146 -26.68 28.58 0.76
C ASP A 146 -25.93 27.57 1.63
N VAL A 147 -24.66 27.87 1.91
CA VAL A 147 -23.78 27.19 2.85
C VAL A 147 -23.51 28.15 4.01
N VAL A 148 -24.00 27.82 5.20
CA VAL A 148 -23.88 28.67 6.40
C VAL A 148 -22.82 28.08 7.32
N PHE A 149 -21.86 28.92 7.75
CA PHE A 149 -20.82 28.56 8.70
C PHE A 149 -21.09 29.16 10.08
N ASN A 150 -20.61 28.52 11.15
CA ASN A 150 -20.79 29.03 12.52
C ASN A 150 -19.98 30.31 12.80
N LYS A 151 -18.99 30.61 11.96
CA LYS A 151 -18.06 31.72 12.06
C LYS A 151 -17.89 32.43 10.73
N GLU A 152 -17.36 33.64 10.78
CA GLU A 152 -16.96 34.35 9.58
C GLU A 152 -15.82 33.60 8.86
N VAL A 153 -15.97 33.47 7.55
CA VAL A 153 -15.02 32.77 6.68
C VAL A 153 -14.16 33.76 5.90
N GLU A 154 -12.99 33.30 5.49
CA GLU A 154 -12.06 34.06 4.65
C GLU A 154 -12.58 34.09 3.20
N THR A 155 -12.65 35.29 2.61
CA THR A 155 -13.35 35.53 1.35
C THR A 155 -12.82 34.70 0.18
N ALA A 156 -11.51 34.57 0.01
CA ALA A 156 -10.93 33.85 -1.13
C ALA A 156 -11.26 32.35 -1.09
N SER A 157 -11.07 31.71 0.05
CA SER A 157 -11.42 30.30 0.26
C SER A 157 -12.94 30.08 0.21
N ALA A 158 -13.75 30.99 0.74
CA ALA A 158 -15.20 30.88 0.72
C ALA A 158 -15.81 31.05 -0.68
N THR A 159 -15.21 31.92 -1.52
CA THR A 159 -15.69 32.20 -2.90
C THR A 159 -15.03 31.33 -3.97
N ASN A 160 -14.02 30.53 -3.61
CA ASN A 160 -13.46 29.53 -4.52
C ASN A 160 -14.46 28.38 -4.70
N ILE A 161 -15.13 28.34 -5.85
CA ILE A 161 -16.17 27.35 -6.12
C ILE A 161 -15.67 25.90 -6.10
N ALA A 162 -14.38 25.65 -6.35
CA ALA A 162 -13.80 24.30 -6.32
C ALA A 162 -13.76 23.69 -4.90
N ASN A 163 -13.95 24.51 -3.86
CA ASN A 163 -14.08 24.08 -2.47
C ASN A 163 -15.43 23.41 -2.17
N TYR A 164 -16.36 23.46 -3.13
CA TYR A 164 -17.67 22.83 -3.04
C TYR A 164 -17.75 21.74 -4.10
N LEU A 165 -18.00 20.50 -3.66
CA LEU A 165 -17.99 19.33 -4.51
C LEU A 165 -19.41 18.79 -4.66
N GLU A 166 -19.86 18.61 -5.89
CA GLU A 166 -21.09 17.89 -6.23
C GLU A 166 -20.80 16.42 -6.37
N ASN A 167 -21.40 15.58 -5.51
CA ASN A 167 -21.18 14.13 -5.53
C ASN A 167 -19.68 13.77 -5.58
N LEU A 168 -18.89 14.47 -4.76
CA LEU A 168 -17.42 14.34 -4.65
C LEU A 168 -16.61 14.84 -5.85
N VAL A 169 -17.24 15.57 -6.78
CA VAL A 169 -16.57 16.23 -7.91
C VAL A 169 -16.53 17.75 -7.69
N PRO A 170 -15.34 18.41 -7.69
CA PRO A 170 -15.26 19.86 -7.55
C PRO A 170 -16.08 20.61 -8.60
N ILE A 171 -16.88 21.57 -8.16
CA ILE A 171 -17.66 22.40 -9.08
C ILE A 171 -16.70 23.33 -9.83
N SER A 172 -16.80 23.33 -11.16
CA SER A 172 -16.00 24.21 -12.02
C SER A 172 -16.56 25.63 -12.06
N GLN A 173 -15.70 26.65 -12.25
CA GLN A 173 -16.12 28.06 -12.36
C GLN A 173 -17.13 28.36 -13.48
N GLY A 174 -17.20 27.54 -14.53
CA GLY A 174 -18.23 27.66 -15.58
C GLY A 174 -19.60 27.04 -15.22
N VAL A 175 -19.64 26.19 -14.18
CA VAL A 175 -20.84 25.45 -13.75
C VAL A 175 -21.57 26.16 -12.63
N ALA A 176 -20.86 26.80 -11.71
CA ALA A 176 -21.44 27.65 -10.68
C ALA A 176 -20.45 28.72 -10.21
N LYS A 177 -20.97 29.68 -9.45
CA LYS A 177 -20.19 30.74 -8.79
C LYS A 177 -20.55 30.78 -7.31
N ALA A 178 -19.55 30.89 -6.44
CA ALA A 178 -19.73 31.08 -5.00
C ALA A 178 -19.52 32.55 -4.63
N GLU A 179 -20.46 33.13 -3.89
CA GLU A 179 -20.40 34.51 -3.40
C GLU A 179 -20.61 34.56 -1.88
N LEU A 180 -19.64 35.14 -1.16
CA LEU A 180 -19.78 35.38 0.26
C LEU A 180 -20.79 36.51 0.49
N GLN A 181 -21.81 36.24 1.30
CA GLN A 181 -22.86 37.19 1.63
C GLN A 181 -22.37 38.22 2.66
N ALA A 182 -23.15 39.30 2.84
CA ALA A 182 -22.76 40.44 3.66
C ALA A 182 -22.55 40.11 5.16
N ASP A 183 -23.08 38.99 5.64
CA ASP A 183 -22.89 38.51 7.01
C ASP A 183 -21.48 37.91 7.25
N GLY A 184 -20.70 37.68 6.19
CA GLY A 184 -19.38 37.05 6.25
C GLY A 184 -19.41 35.57 6.61
N LYS A 185 -20.59 34.94 6.75
CA LYS A 185 -20.78 33.55 7.22
C LYS A 185 -21.56 32.68 6.24
N THR A 186 -22.32 33.27 5.34
CA THR A 186 -23.13 32.55 4.37
C THR A 186 -22.46 32.64 3.00
N VAL A 187 -22.20 31.50 2.37
CA VAL A 187 -21.78 31.44 0.97
C VAL A 187 -22.95 31.01 0.12
N ARG A 188 -23.30 31.82 -0.87
CA ARG A 188 -24.31 31.50 -1.87
C ARG A 188 -23.65 30.96 -3.12
N ILE A 189 -23.94 29.70 -3.45
CA ILE A 189 -23.55 29.07 -4.70
C ILE A 189 -24.70 29.27 -5.70
N THR A 190 -24.42 29.88 -6.85
CA THR A 190 -25.37 30.07 -7.96
C THR A 190 -24.91 29.26 -9.15
N TYR A 191 -25.71 28.28 -9.58
CA TYR A 191 -25.46 27.43 -10.74
C TYR A 191 -25.71 28.18 -12.05
N SER A 192 -24.95 27.88 -13.10
CA SER A 192 -25.20 28.45 -14.44
C SER A 192 -26.46 27.87 -15.07
N VAL A 193 -26.75 26.59 -14.81
CA VAL A 193 -27.95 25.87 -15.28
C VAL A 193 -28.80 25.46 -14.08
N ALA A 194 -30.12 25.66 -14.17
CA ALA A 194 -31.06 25.25 -13.13
C ALA A 194 -31.11 23.72 -12.96
N LYS A 195 -31.15 23.27 -11.71
CA LYS A 195 -31.45 21.90 -11.31
C LYS A 195 -32.94 21.60 -11.52
N LYS A 196 -33.31 20.32 -11.59
CA LYS A 196 -34.71 19.91 -11.75
C LYS A 196 -35.46 20.01 -10.42
N GLN A 197 -36.78 20.22 -10.52
CA GLN A 197 -37.68 20.12 -9.37
C GLN A 197 -37.54 18.73 -8.71
N GLN A 198 -37.39 18.72 -7.38
CA GLN A 198 -37.14 17.54 -6.54
C GLN A 198 -35.84 16.78 -6.83
N GLU A 199 -34.86 17.41 -7.50
CA GLU A 199 -33.55 16.80 -7.70
C GLU A 199 -32.80 16.66 -6.35
N LYS A 200 -32.16 15.50 -6.15
CA LYS A 200 -31.29 15.24 -4.99
C LYS A 200 -29.83 15.30 -5.41
N LEU A 201 -29.01 15.91 -4.57
CA LEU A 201 -27.58 16.09 -4.80
C LEU A 201 -26.85 16.05 -3.45
N THR A 202 -25.65 15.50 -3.38
CA THR A 202 -24.80 15.69 -2.20
C THR A 202 -23.79 16.80 -2.46
N LEU A 203 -23.79 17.83 -1.62
CA LEU A 203 -22.77 18.88 -1.62
C LEU A 203 -21.76 18.61 -0.50
N THR A 204 -20.48 18.52 -0.85
CA THR A 204 -19.39 18.43 0.12
C THR A 204 -18.62 19.73 0.16
N VAL A 205 -18.53 20.35 1.33
CA VAL A 205 -17.76 21.56 1.58
C VAL A 205 -16.38 21.16 2.10
N LYS A 206 -15.33 21.66 1.46
CA LYS A 206 -13.92 21.42 1.81
C LYS A 206 -13.13 22.71 1.72
N ASN A 207 -11.99 22.79 2.40
CA ASN A 207 -10.96 23.82 2.19
C ASN A 207 -11.40 25.29 2.39
N VAL A 208 -12.60 25.54 2.92
CA VAL A 208 -13.02 26.89 3.36
C VAL A 208 -12.33 27.20 4.68
N LEU A 209 -11.74 28.40 4.78
CA LEU A 209 -10.97 28.83 5.94
C LEU A 209 -11.76 29.86 6.76
N ASP A 210 -11.50 29.92 8.07
CA ASP A 210 -11.89 31.09 8.85
C ASP A 210 -10.91 32.25 8.62
N LYS A 211 -11.21 33.44 9.14
CA LYS A 211 -10.31 34.61 9.03
C LYS A 211 -8.92 34.42 9.67
N ASN A 212 -8.74 33.39 10.49
CA ASN A 212 -7.47 33.05 11.12
C ASN A 212 -6.70 31.97 10.34
N GLY A 213 -7.25 31.47 9.22
CA GLY A 213 -6.64 30.44 8.38
C GLY A 213 -6.94 29.01 8.79
N ASN A 214 -7.85 28.76 9.75
CA ASN A 214 -8.23 27.41 10.15
C ASN A 214 -9.23 26.82 9.15
N LYS A 215 -9.00 25.58 8.73
CA LYS A 215 -9.81 24.90 7.71
C LYS A 215 -11.07 24.26 8.32
N VAL A 216 -12.19 24.35 7.60
CA VAL A 216 -13.42 23.61 7.92
C VAL A 216 -13.22 22.10 7.73
N ALA A 217 -13.77 21.29 8.64
CA ALA A 217 -13.82 19.85 8.44
C ALA A 217 -14.67 19.50 7.20
N ASP A 218 -14.19 18.54 6.40
CA ASP A 218 -14.90 18.07 5.21
C ASP A 218 -16.33 17.64 5.59
N THR A 219 -17.33 18.35 5.09
CA THR A 219 -18.73 18.16 5.50
C THR A 219 -19.60 17.90 4.27
N ALA A 220 -20.18 16.71 4.19
CA ALA A 220 -21.16 16.35 3.16
C ALA A 220 -22.59 16.57 3.67
N LYS A 221 -23.44 17.20 2.86
CA LYS A 221 -24.86 17.39 3.12
C LYS A 221 -25.66 17.08 1.86
N GLU A 222 -26.74 16.32 2.03
CA GLU A 222 -27.71 16.13 0.96
C GLU A 222 -28.54 17.41 0.79
N LEU A 223 -28.73 17.78 -0.47
CA LEU A 223 -29.56 18.85 -0.96
C LEU A 223 -30.77 18.24 -1.64
N PHE A 224 -31.90 18.90 -1.44
CA PHE A 224 -33.14 18.61 -2.15
C PHE A 224 -33.59 19.91 -2.80
N PHE A 225 -33.48 19.99 -4.13
CA PHE A 225 -33.85 21.17 -4.89
C PHE A 225 -35.36 21.22 -5.02
N THR A 226 -35.99 22.05 -4.21
CA THR A 226 -37.39 22.38 -4.37
C THR A 226 -37.55 23.86 -4.50
N ASP A 227 -38.40 24.24 -5.43
CA ASP A 227 -38.82 25.62 -5.60
C ASP A 227 -40.34 25.67 -5.59
N ILE A 228 -40.85 26.45 -4.65
CA ILE A 228 -42.28 26.68 -4.40
C ILE A 228 -42.54 28.16 -4.11
N ALA A 229 -41.50 28.99 -4.18
CA ALA A 229 -41.60 30.41 -3.93
C ALA A 229 -42.04 31.09 -5.24
N PHE A 230 -42.81 32.16 -5.12
CA PHE A 230 -43.10 33.00 -6.27
C PHE A 230 -42.02 34.08 -6.35
N PRO A 231 -41.47 34.35 -7.55
CA PRO A 231 -40.51 35.44 -7.70
C PRO A 231 -41.22 36.77 -7.46
N THR A 232 -40.61 37.64 -6.64
CA THR A 232 -41.13 38.97 -6.30
C THR A 232 -40.11 40.05 -6.58
N ILE A 233 -40.57 41.31 -6.65
CA ILE A 233 -39.69 42.46 -6.84
C ILE A 233 -39.21 42.97 -5.48
N LYS A 234 -37.93 42.72 -5.19
CA LYS A 234 -37.26 43.13 -3.95
C LYS A 234 -36.96 44.62 -3.95
N ASN A 235 -36.40 45.14 -5.04
CA ASN A 235 -36.05 46.55 -5.14
C ASN A 235 -36.15 47.08 -6.57
N VAL A 236 -36.47 48.37 -6.71
CA VAL A 236 -36.35 49.09 -7.98
C VAL A 236 -35.61 50.38 -7.69
N THR A 237 -34.43 50.51 -8.28
CA THR A 237 -33.58 51.69 -8.11
C THR A 237 -33.32 52.34 -9.45
N ILE A 238 -33.18 53.66 -9.44
CA ILE A 238 -32.68 54.39 -10.60
C ILE A 238 -31.18 54.60 -10.47
N PHE A 239 -30.48 54.51 -11.59
CA PHE A 239 -29.04 54.73 -11.68
C PHE A 239 -28.80 55.88 -12.68
N GLY A 240 -28.65 57.09 -12.15
CA GLY A 240 -28.70 58.33 -12.95
C GLY A 240 -30.14 58.68 -13.38
N ASN A 241 -30.29 59.15 -14.62
CA ASN A 241 -31.60 59.39 -15.24
C ASN A 241 -31.86 58.53 -16.49
N LYS A 242 -31.03 57.52 -16.76
CA LYS A 242 -31.11 56.70 -18.00
C LYS A 242 -31.15 55.20 -17.77
N LYS A 243 -31.17 54.75 -16.52
CA LYS A 243 -31.15 53.34 -16.18
C LYS A 243 -32.04 53.05 -14.98
N ILE A 244 -32.92 52.07 -15.12
CA ILE A 244 -33.69 51.51 -14.02
C ILE A 244 -33.15 50.10 -13.76
N VAL A 245 -32.85 49.80 -12.50
CA VAL A 245 -32.36 48.50 -12.04
C VAL A 245 -33.45 47.86 -11.20
N VAL A 246 -33.89 46.67 -11.60
CA VAL A 246 -34.90 45.86 -10.94
C VAL A 246 -34.22 44.66 -10.30
N GLU A 247 -34.37 44.50 -8.99
CA GLU A 247 -33.85 43.36 -8.22
C GLU A 247 -35.00 42.43 -7.84
N PHE A 248 -34.88 41.16 -8.18
CA PHE A 248 -35.84 40.10 -7.89
C PHE A 248 -35.48 39.39 -6.57
N SER A 249 -36.45 38.77 -5.91
CA SER A 249 -36.23 37.98 -4.69
C SER A 249 -35.42 36.71 -4.93
N GLU A 250 -35.41 36.23 -6.16
CA GLU A 250 -34.70 35.04 -6.61
C GLU A 250 -34.36 35.13 -8.11
N PRO A 251 -33.51 34.23 -8.64
CA PRO A 251 -33.16 34.22 -10.06
C PRO A 251 -34.38 33.94 -10.93
N VAL A 252 -34.59 34.75 -11.97
CA VAL A 252 -35.63 34.51 -12.98
C VAL A 252 -35.01 34.04 -14.30
N ASP A 253 -35.76 33.29 -15.10
CA ASP A 253 -35.30 32.82 -16.40
C ASP A 253 -35.28 33.99 -17.40
N PRO A 254 -34.08 34.45 -17.83
CA PRO A 254 -33.96 35.62 -18.70
C PRO A 254 -34.68 35.42 -20.04
N LYS A 255 -34.85 34.18 -20.51
CA LYS A 255 -35.56 33.85 -21.76
C LYS A 255 -37.04 34.20 -21.73
N THR A 256 -37.61 34.35 -20.54
CA THR A 256 -39.02 34.64 -20.34
C THR A 256 -39.28 36.15 -20.23
N VAL A 257 -38.22 36.95 -20.13
CA VAL A 257 -38.31 38.38 -19.82
C VAL A 257 -38.43 39.20 -21.09
N SER A 258 -39.66 39.59 -21.40
CA SER A 258 -39.96 40.50 -22.50
C SER A 258 -39.95 41.97 -22.04
N PRO A 259 -39.37 42.90 -22.81
CA PRO A 259 -39.50 44.34 -22.56
C PRO A 259 -40.96 44.82 -22.47
N ALA A 260 -41.89 44.13 -23.13
CA ALA A 260 -43.33 44.42 -23.10
C ALA A 260 -43.98 44.18 -21.72
N ALA A 261 -43.30 43.45 -20.82
CA ALA A 261 -43.73 43.26 -19.45
C ALA A 261 -43.61 44.55 -18.61
N PHE A 262 -42.84 45.53 -19.07
CA PHE A 262 -42.54 46.73 -18.30
C PHE A 262 -43.24 47.95 -18.91
N LYS A 263 -43.91 48.72 -18.06
CA LYS A 263 -44.52 50.01 -18.41
C LYS A 263 -44.09 51.07 -17.41
N LEU A 264 -43.65 52.22 -17.90
CA LEU A 264 -43.35 53.37 -17.07
C LEU A 264 -44.51 54.36 -17.18
N ASN A 265 -45.13 54.72 -16.05
CA ASN A 265 -46.35 55.52 -16.00
C ASN A 265 -47.48 54.98 -16.90
N ASN A 266 -47.60 53.64 -16.96
CA ASN A 266 -48.55 52.90 -17.80
C ASN A 266 -48.34 53.05 -19.33
N LEU A 267 -47.22 53.64 -19.77
CA LEU A 267 -46.80 53.73 -21.17
C LEU A 267 -45.67 52.73 -21.44
N ASP A 268 -45.54 52.30 -22.70
CA ASP A 268 -44.47 51.37 -23.10
C ASP A 268 -43.08 52.03 -22.96
N LEU A 269 -42.06 51.24 -22.60
CA LEU A 269 -40.71 51.77 -22.37
C LEU A 269 -40.12 52.49 -23.60
N SER A 270 -40.52 52.10 -24.81
CA SER A 270 -40.11 52.74 -26.07
C SER A 270 -40.49 54.22 -26.14
N ALA A 271 -41.58 54.64 -25.48
CA ALA A 271 -41.99 56.05 -25.40
C ALA A 271 -40.98 56.92 -24.62
N PHE A 272 -40.12 56.30 -23.81
CA PHE A 272 -39.06 56.93 -23.04
C PHE A 272 -37.67 56.67 -23.65
N GLY A 273 -37.61 56.23 -24.92
CA GLY A 273 -36.37 55.94 -25.63
C GLY A 273 -35.58 54.77 -25.06
N PHE A 274 -36.27 53.70 -24.65
CA PHE A 274 -35.65 52.44 -24.24
C PHE A 274 -34.71 51.89 -25.31
N THR A 275 -33.49 51.55 -24.92
CA THR A 275 -32.42 51.08 -25.80
C THR A 275 -32.07 49.60 -25.60
N GLY A 276 -32.60 48.96 -24.56
CA GLY A 276 -32.38 47.54 -24.31
C GLY A 276 -32.29 47.19 -22.84
N GLN A 277 -32.26 45.88 -22.57
CA GLN A 277 -32.13 45.32 -21.22
C GLN A 277 -30.89 44.41 -21.15
N ASN A 278 -30.20 44.37 -20.01
CA ASN A 278 -28.96 43.59 -19.86
C ASN A 278 -29.19 42.08 -19.58
N TRP A 279 -30.37 41.53 -19.91
CA TRP A 279 -30.59 40.08 -19.94
C TRP A 279 -30.51 39.48 -21.36
N ASP A 280 -30.13 40.29 -22.35
CA ASP A 280 -29.83 39.85 -23.72
C ASP A 280 -28.45 39.15 -23.79
N ASP A 281 -28.33 38.15 -24.68
CA ASP A 281 -27.26 37.13 -24.76
C ASP A 281 -25.83 37.69 -24.96
N GLN A 282 -25.67 38.99 -25.18
CA GLN A 282 -24.37 39.62 -25.46
C GLN A 282 -23.67 40.22 -24.24
N GLU A 283 -24.39 40.55 -23.15
CA GLU A 283 -23.79 41.12 -21.94
C GLU A 283 -24.69 40.88 -20.71
N PRO A 284 -24.68 39.66 -20.12
CA PRO A 284 -25.52 39.34 -18.97
C PRO A 284 -25.19 40.22 -17.75
N PRO A 285 -26.14 40.45 -16.83
CA PRO A 285 -25.91 41.27 -15.65
C PRO A 285 -24.95 40.54 -14.72
N ALA A 286 -24.26 41.30 -13.86
CA ALA A 286 -23.32 40.73 -12.90
C ALA A 286 -23.96 39.75 -11.90
N LYS A 287 -25.30 39.72 -11.81
CA LYS A 287 -26.11 38.86 -10.94
C LYS A 287 -27.40 38.40 -11.62
N ASP A 288 -27.73 37.12 -11.50
CA ASP A 288 -28.93 36.48 -12.08
C ASP A 288 -30.26 36.99 -11.48
N THR A 289 -30.21 37.78 -10.41
CA THR A 289 -31.38 38.39 -9.75
C THR A 289 -31.61 39.85 -10.15
N VAL A 290 -30.82 40.40 -11.08
CA VAL A 290 -30.83 41.82 -11.42
C VAL A 290 -31.10 42.02 -12.91
N LEU A 291 -32.12 42.83 -13.22
CA LEU A 291 -32.40 43.31 -14.56
C LEU A 291 -32.09 44.80 -14.66
N GLU A 292 -31.33 45.18 -15.68
CA GLU A 292 -31.13 46.59 -16.02
C GLU A 292 -31.96 46.95 -17.25
N LEU A 293 -32.74 48.03 -17.15
CA LEU A 293 -33.50 48.64 -18.23
C LEU A 293 -32.80 49.95 -18.63
N ASN A 294 -32.27 50.01 -19.85
CA ASN A 294 -31.48 51.15 -20.34
C ASN A 294 -32.31 52.04 -21.27
N PHE A 295 -32.08 53.35 -21.18
CA PHE A 295 -32.75 54.37 -21.98
C PHE A 295 -31.72 55.28 -22.65
N GLY A 296 -31.89 55.58 -23.94
CA GLY A 296 -31.01 56.45 -24.72
C GLY A 296 -31.21 57.93 -24.42
N VAL A 297 -32.43 58.31 -24.03
CA VAL A 297 -32.80 59.66 -23.59
C VAL A 297 -32.99 59.70 -22.08
N ALA A 298 -32.77 60.87 -21.48
CA ALA A 298 -32.96 61.06 -20.04
C ALA A 298 -34.45 60.91 -19.69
N LEU A 299 -34.73 60.08 -18.69
CA LEU A 299 -36.04 60.01 -18.04
C LEU A 299 -36.34 61.37 -17.39
N PRO A 300 -37.58 61.87 -17.50
CA PRO A 300 -37.96 63.14 -16.87
C PRO A 300 -37.68 63.13 -15.37
N ALA A 301 -37.34 64.27 -14.78
CA ALA A 301 -37.21 64.38 -13.32
C ALA A 301 -38.59 64.26 -12.65
N GLY A 302 -38.65 63.63 -11.47
CA GLY A 302 -39.87 63.46 -10.69
C GLY A 302 -40.19 62.00 -10.35
N SER A 303 -41.38 61.79 -9.79
CA SER A 303 -41.85 60.45 -9.43
C SER A 303 -42.50 59.75 -10.64
N HIS A 304 -42.05 58.55 -10.91
CA HIS A 304 -42.60 57.63 -11.90
C HIS A 304 -43.10 56.36 -11.21
N ASN A 305 -43.93 55.60 -11.93
CA ASN A 305 -44.40 54.30 -11.50
C ASN A 305 -43.99 53.27 -12.56
N LEU A 306 -43.10 52.35 -12.19
CA LEU A 306 -42.76 51.20 -13.01
C LEU A 306 -43.77 50.09 -12.71
N THR A 307 -44.67 49.82 -13.66
CA THR A 307 -45.55 48.65 -13.63
C THR A 307 -44.86 47.48 -14.31
N ILE A 308 -44.80 46.36 -13.62
CA ILE A 308 -44.17 45.12 -14.07
C ILE A 308 -45.29 44.09 -14.20
N LYS A 309 -45.66 43.74 -15.43
CA LYS A 309 -46.62 42.70 -15.78
C LYS A 309 -45.92 41.36 -15.82
N GLY A 310 -45.77 40.78 -14.64
CA GLY A 310 -44.89 39.63 -14.46
C GLY A 310 -45.39 38.29 -15.01
N ALA A 311 -46.59 38.19 -15.60
CA ALA A 311 -47.14 36.93 -16.15
C ALA A 311 -46.21 36.23 -17.17
N THR A 312 -45.34 36.99 -17.85
CA THR A 312 -44.32 36.43 -18.75
C THR A 312 -42.98 36.21 -18.06
N ILE A 313 -42.69 36.91 -16.97
CA ILE A 313 -41.42 36.80 -16.22
C ILE A 313 -41.54 35.61 -15.27
N LYS A 314 -40.87 34.51 -15.60
CA LYS A 314 -40.93 33.29 -14.81
C LYS A 314 -39.59 33.00 -14.17
N ASP A 315 -39.62 32.38 -13.00
CA ASP A 315 -38.46 31.71 -12.45
C ASP A 315 -38.13 30.41 -13.20
N HIS A 316 -37.14 29.69 -12.70
CA HIS A 316 -36.73 28.40 -13.28
C HIS A 316 -37.66 27.23 -12.94
N ALA A 317 -38.61 27.41 -12.01
CA ALA A 317 -39.67 26.46 -11.70
C ALA A 317 -40.97 26.71 -12.49
N GLY A 318 -41.05 27.86 -13.19
CA GLY A 318 -42.18 28.30 -13.98
C GLY A 318 -43.19 29.17 -13.23
N PHE A 319 -42.95 29.54 -11.96
CA PHE A 319 -43.78 30.52 -11.26
C PHE A 319 -43.52 31.91 -11.83
N PHE A 320 -44.58 32.70 -11.96
CA PHE A 320 -44.50 34.03 -12.56
C PHE A 320 -44.57 35.12 -11.48
N VAL A 321 -44.01 36.28 -11.80
CA VAL A 321 -44.08 37.46 -10.94
C VAL A 321 -45.50 38.04 -11.01
N ASP A 322 -46.12 38.34 -9.87
CA ASP A 322 -47.41 39.04 -9.86
C ASP A 322 -47.29 40.46 -10.44
N GLU A 323 -48.37 40.97 -11.01
CA GLU A 323 -48.37 42.36 -11.48
C GLU A 323 -48.17 43.32 -10.30
N VAL A 324 -47.09 44.10 -10.36
CA VAL A 324 -46.72 45.04 -9.31
C VAL A 324 -46.32 46.37 -9.89
N THR A 325 -46.75 47.44 -9.24
CA THR A 325 -46.29 48.80 -9.52
C THR A 325 -45.37 49.27 -8.40
N LYS A 326 -44.13 49.61 -8.76
CA LYS A 326 -43.14 50.17 -7.83
C LYS A 326 -42.85 51.63 -8.20
N PRO A 327 -42.81 52.55 -7.22
CA PRO A 327 -42.41 53.92 -7.49
C PRO A 327 -40.93 53.97 -7.84
N VAL A 328 -40.56 54.84 -8.78
CA VAL A 328 -39.18 55.16 -9.15
C VAL A 328 -39.07 56.67 -9.23
N SER A 329 -38.23 57.26 -8.39
CA SER A 329 -38.01 58.71 -8.39
C SER A 329 -36.73 59.06 -9.12
N VAL A 330 -36.85 59.82 -10.20
CA VAL A 330 -35.71 60.41 -10.90
C VAL A 330 -35.41 61.74 -10.22
N VAL A 331 -34.25 61.82 -9.55
CA VAL A 331 -33.81 63.09 -8.96
C VAL A 331 -33.24 64.00 -10.05
N ASN A 332 -33.40 65.31 -9.86
CA ASN A 332 -32.76 66.30 -10.72
C ASN A 332 -31.39 66.63 -10.13
N ASP A 333 -30.33 66.17 -10.79
CA ASP A 333 -28.97 66.58 -10.48
C ASP A 333 -28.53 67.64 -11.50
N THR A 334 -27.99 68.76 -11.01
CA THR A 334 -27.49 69.86 -11.84
C THR A 334 -26.02 70.18 -11.55
N THR A 335 -25.41 69.44 -10.62
CA THR A 335 -24.00 69.63 -10.23
C THR A 335 -23.14 68.60 -10.93
N GLY A 336 -21.94 69.01 -11.36
CA GLY A 336 -20.97 68.07 -11.92
C GLY A 336 -20.11 67.44 -10.83
N PRO A 337 -19.46 66.31 -11.12
CA PRO A 337 -18.71 65.55 -10.13
C PRO A 337 -17.51 66.32 -9.58
N VAL A 338 -17.14 66.05 -8.32
CA VAL A 338 -15.99 66.65 -7.63
C VAL A 338 -14.97 65.58 -7.24
N PHE A 339 -13.69 65.88 -7.43
CA PHE A 339 -12.59 65.01 -7.01
C PHE A 339 -12.52 64.89 -5.48
N VAL A 340 -12.44 63.66 -4.96
CA VAL A 340 -12.30 63.35 -3.53
C VAL A 340 -10.87 62.95 -3.19
N ASN A 341 -10.35 61.90 -3.84
CA ASN A 341 -8.99 61.44 -3.62
C ASN A 341 -8.43 60.67 -4.82
N ALA A 342 -7.11 60.48 -4.81
CA ALA A 342 -6.43 59.55 -5.69
C ALA A 342 -5.40 58.74 -4.90
N THR A 343 -5.24 57.48 -5.26
CA THR A 343 -4.30 56.57 -4.59
C THR A 343 -3.58 55.72 -5.63
N ALA A 344 -2.25 55.78 -5.63
CA ALA A 344 -1.44 54.84 -6.40
C ALA A 344 -1.66 53.43 -5.84
N VAL A 345 -2.11 52.52 -6.70
CA VAL A 345 -2.22 51.09 -6.35
C VAL A 345 -0.86 50.42 -6.58
N ASN A 346 -0.15 50.80 -7.65
CA ASN A 346 1.26 50.52 -7.92
C ASN A 346 1.75 51.47 -9.04
N LEU A 347 2.98 51.31 -9.54
CA LEU A 347 3.52 52.17 -10.60
C LEU A 347 2.73 52.10 -11.93
N ASN A 348 1.86 51.12 -12.12
CA ASN A 348 1.07 50.95 -13.35
C ASN A 348 -0.41 51.33 -13.18
N THR A 349 -0.87 51.59 -11.94
CA THR A 349 -2.30 51.70 -11.65
C THR A 349 -2.63 52.76 -10.60
N LEU A 350 -3.71 53.50 -10.86
CA LEU A 350 -4.15 54.64 -10.07
C LEU A 350 -5.67 54.58 -9.88
N ASP A 351 -6.15 54.61 -8.64
CA ASP A 351 -7.57 54.80 -8.33
C ASP A 351 -7.86 56.28 -8.11
N VAL A 352 -8.93 56.79 -8.73
CA VAL A 352 -9.41 58.17 -8.60
C VAL A 352 -10.87 58.13 -8.16
N THR A 353 -11.18 58.72 -7.01
CA THR A 353 -12.52 58.73 -6.41
C THR A 353 -13.17 60.10 -6.53
N PHE A 354 -14.45 60.11 -6.88
CA PHE A 354 -15.32 61.27 -6.91
C PHE A 354 -16.38 61.21 -5.81
N ASP A 355 -17.04 62.32 -5.53
CA ASP A 355 -18.09 62.44 -4.51
C ASP A 355 -19.40 61.75 -4.93
N GLU A 356 -19.62 61.65 -6.24
CA GLU A 356 -20.77 61.01 -6.87
C GLU A 356 -20.37 60.02 -7.98
N ALA A 357 -21.38 59.32 -8.52
CA ALA A 357 -21.18 58.31 -9.55
C ALA A 357 -20.89 58.98 -10.90
N VAL A 358 -19.83 58.53 -11.57
CA VAL A 358 -19.37 59.14 -12.84
C VAL A 358 -19.40 58.16 -14.00
N ASN A 359 -19.49 58.70 -15.21
CA ASN A 359 -19.08 58.05 -16.45
C ASN A 359 -17.56 58.15 -16.62
N ARG A 360 -16.97 57.13 -17.24
CA ARG A 360 -15.53 57.08 -17.50
C ARG A 360 -15.14 58.14 -18.54
N PRO A 361 -14.12 58.97 -18.29
CA PRO A 361 -13.56 59.86 -19.31
C PRO A 361 -12.85 59.06 -20.40
N GLY A 362 -12.70 59.67 -21.59
CA GLY A 362 -11.81 59.16 -22.64
C GLY A 362 -10.35 59.17 -22.19
N LYS A 363 -9.54 58.19 -22.62
CA LYS A 363 -8.12 58.05 -22.23
C LYS A 363 -7.27 59.25 -22.67
N GLU A 364 -7.64 59.87 -23.79
CA GLU A 364 -7.03 61.05 -24.38
C GLU A 364 -7.17 62.32 -23.52
N HIS A 365 -8.04 62.28 -22.51
CA HIS A 365 -8.34 63.41 -21.62
C HIS A 365 -7.60 63.35 -20.28
N ILE A 366 -6.76 62.33 -20.07
CA ILE A 366 -5.96 62.17 -18.85
C ILE A 366 -4.49 62.30 -19.22
N SER A 367 -3.77 63.21 -18.55
CA SER A 367 -2.31 63.36 -18.67
C SER A 367 -1.60 63.14 -17.34
N ILE A 368 -0.38 62.61 -17.42
CA ILE A 368 0.48 62.32 -16.27
C ILE A 368 1.81 63.05 -16.49
N ASN A 369 2.21 63.87 -15.53
CA ASN A 369 3.42 64.69 -15.57
C ASN A 369 3.53 65.60 -16.82
N GLY A 370 2.41 65.94 -17.47
CA GLY A 370 2.35 66.92 -18.56
C GLY A 370 2.87 66.46 -19.93
N THR A 371 2.91 65.16 -20.24
CA THR A 371 3.49 64.63 -21.49
C THR A 371 2.54 64.60 -22.70
N ASN A 372 3.13 64.56 -23.92
CA ASN A 372 2.45 64.57 -25.23
C ASN A 372 1.68 63.26 -25.53
N GLN A 373 0.80 63.30 -26.55
CA GLN A 373 -0.24 62.31 -26.94
C GLN A 373 0.13 60.80 -27.04
N ARG A 374 1.37 60.36 -26.78
CA ARG A 374 1.76 58.94 -26.74
C ARG A 374 1.67 58.28 -25.34
N ASP A 375 1.36 59.06 -24.31
CA ASP A 375 1.34 58.62 -22.91
C ASP A 375 -0.07 58.51 -22.30
N PHE A 376 -1.10 58.23 -23.09
CA PHE A 376 -2.45 58.02 -22.53
C PHE A 376 -2.54 56.70 -21.73
N PRO A 377 -3.46 56.61 -20.75
CA PRO A 377 -3.79 55.33 -20.13
C PRO A 377 -4.14 54.25 -21.15
N THR A 378 -3.72 53.01 -20.92
CA THR A 378 -4.16 51.86 -21.75
C THR A 378 -5.58 51.44 -21.42
N LYS A 379 -6.00 51.61 -20.16
CA LYS A 379 -7.34 51.21 -19.70
C LYS A 379 -7.89 52.18 -18.64
N ILE A 380 -9.19 52.41 -18.70
CA ILE A 380 -9.98 53.08 -17.66
C ILE A 380 -11.20 52.23 -17.38
N ASP A 381 -11.32 51.75 -16.15
CA ASP A 381 -12.46 50.97 -15.66
C ASP A 381 -13.03 51.58 -14.39
N TYR A 382 -14.19 51.09 -13.95
CA TYR A 382 -14.60 51.30 -12.57
C TYR A 382 -13.78 50.41 -11.65
N LYS A 383 -13.59 50.84 -10.40
CA LYS A 383 -12.89 50.04 -9.41
C LYS A 383 -13.58 48.67 -9.26
N PRO A 384 -12.87 47.55 -9.47
CA PRO A 384 -13.44 46.22 -9.29
C PRO A 384 -14.00 46.04 -7.87
N GLY A 385 -15.18 45.42 -7.76
CA GLY A 385 -15.84 45.15 -6.48
C GLY A 385 -16.66 46.31 -5.91
N THR A 386 -16.75 47.47 -6.60
CA THR A 386 -17.69 48.54 -6.23
C THR A 386 -18.80 48.67 -7.28
N ASN A 387 -20.03 48.88 -6.83
CA ASN A 387 -21.21 49.04 -7.70
C ASN A 387 -21.66 50.51 -7.80
N ASP A 388 -21.02 51.41 -7.06
CA ASP A 388 -21.39 52.83 -6.94
C ASP A 388 -20.87 53.71 -8.07
N ARG A 389 -19.89 53.22 -8.85
CA ARG A 389 -19.20 53.94 -9.94
C ARG A 389 -18.61 55.29 -9.52
N LYS A 390 -18.29 55.47 -8.24
CA LYS A 390 -17.63 56.69 -7.73
C LYS A 390 -16.12 56.68 -7.94
N THR A 391 -15.53 55.50 -8.06
CA THR A 391 -14.09 55.34 -8.26
C THR A 391 -13.78 54.77 -9.64
N ILE A 392 -12.94 55.47 -10.40
CA ILE A 392 -12.36 54.97 -11.65
C ILE A 392 -10.94 54.48 -11.39
N ARG A 393 -10.56 53.38 -12.05
CA ARG A 393 -9.22 52.82 -12.07
C ARG A 393 -8.58 53.10 -13.42
N ILE A 394 -7.46 53.82 -13.39
CA ILE A 394 -6.64 54.16 -14.55
C ILE A 394 -5.44 53.22 -14.57
N SER A 395 -5.10 52.68 -15.74
CA SER A 395 -4.00 51.70 -15.87
C SER A 395 -3.17 51.96 -17.12
N ARG A 396 -1.85 51.79 -17.01
CA ARG A 396 -0.85 51.77 -18.08
C ARG A 396 0.45 51.16 -17.55
N ASP A 397 1.26 50.53 -18.40
CA ASP A 397 2.63 50.22 -18.00
C ASP A 397 3.42 51.50 -17.71
N ASN A 398 4.16 51.50 -16.60
CA ASN A 398 4.90 52.65 -16.08
C ASN A 398 4.03 53.92 -16.05
N LEU A 399 2.79 53.80 -15.57
CA LEU A 399 1.84 54.90 -15.44
C LEU A 399 2.44 56.04 -14.60
N LEU A 400 3.07 55.71 -13.49
CA LEU A 400 3.64 56.61 -12.50
C LEU A 400 5.16 56.46 -12.44
N SER A 401 5.86 57.59 -12.27
CA SER A 401 7.27 57.64 -11.89
C SER A 401 7.44 57.45 -10.38
N LYS A 402 8.65 57.07 -9.93
CA LYS A 402 8.98 57.05 -8.50
C LYS A 402 8.90 58.48 -7.94
N GLY A 403 8.28 58.65 -6.77
CA GLY A 403 8.08 59.96 -6.15
C GLY A 403 6.79 60.66 -6.63
N ALA A 404 6.70 61.97 -6.43
CA ALA A 404 5.48 62.73 -6.74
C ALA A 404 5.18 62.79 -8.25
N ASN A 405 3.97 62.40 -8.63
CA ASN A 405 3.42 62.47 -9.97
C ASN A 405 2.25 63.45 -10.02
N LEU A 406 2.21 64.33 -11.02
CA LEU A 406 1.08 65.21 -11.29
C LEU A 406 0.10 64.53 -12.26
N ILE A 407 -1.14 64.34 -11.84
CA ILE A 407 -2.22 63.80 -12.67
C ILE A 407 -3.16 64.93 -13.04
N THR A 408 -3.51 65.02 -14.32
CA THR A 408 -4.48 66.00 -14.84
C THR A 408 -5.59 65.28 -15.60
N ILE A 409 -6.86 65.56 -15.25
CA ILE A 409 -8.03 65.16 -16.03
C ILE A 409 -8.65 66.43 -16.62
N ALA A 410 -8.79 66.47 -17.94
CA ALA A 410 -9.24 67.67 -18.65
C ALA A 410 -10.65 68.11 -18.22
N LYS A 411 -10.88 69.43 -18.27
CA LYS A 411 -12.16 70.06 -17.95
C LYS A 411 -13.30 69.44 -18.78
N GLU A 412 -14.47 69.28 -18.16
CA GLU A 412 -15.71 68.77 -18.78
C GLU A 412 -15.65 67.30 -19.26
N GLN A 413 -14.60 66.55 -18.93
CA GLN A 413 -14.43 65.17 -19.45
C GLN A 413 -14.90 64.08 -18.50
N VAL A 414 -15.05 64.39 -17.22
CA VAL A 414 -15.73 63.49 -16.27
C VAL A 414 -17.17 63.97 -16.20
N THR A 415 -18.11 63.12 -16.59
CA THR A 415 -19.54 63.41 -16.48
C THR A 415 -20.16 62.54 -15.42
N ASP A 416 -21.11 63.06 -14.66
CA ASP A 416 -21.94 62.22 -13.78
C ASP A 416 -22.91 61.36 -14.61
N LEU A 417 -23.77 60.61 -13.94
CA LEU A 417 -24.81 59.79 -14.59
C LEU A 417 -26.04 60.58 -15.07
N TYR A 418 -26.12 61.89 -14.77
CA TYR A 418 -27.20 62.79 -15.17
C TYR A 418 -26.81 63.65 -16.39
N GLY A 419 -25.53 63.64 -16.78
CA GLY A 419 -24.95 64.37 -17.90
C GLY A 419 -24.24 65.66 -17.50
N ASN A 420 -24.17 65.99 -16.22
CA ASN A 420 -23.42 67.15 -15.74
C ASN A 420 -21.92 66.87 -15.85
N LYS A 421 -21.16 67.86 -16.32
CA LYS A 421 -19.73 67.71 -16.59
C LYS A 421 -18.91 68.33 -15.47
N SER A 422 -17.70 67.82 -15.25
CA SER A 422 -16.73 68.41 -14.32
C SER A 422 -16.47 69.88 -14.66
N ALA A 423 -16.75 70.78 -13.70
CA ALA A 423 -16.73 72.22 -13.93
C ALA A 423 -15.31 72.77 -14.23
N THR A 424 -14.28 72.11 -13.71
CA THR A 424 -12.86 72.47 -13.91
C THR A 424 -12.06 71.24 -14.35
N GLU A 425 -10.82 71.46 -14.79
CA GLU A 425 -9.85 70.36 -14.85
C GLU A 425 -9.55 69.88 -13.42
N PHE A 426 -9.33 68.57 -13.25
CA PHE A 426 -8.83 68.03 -11.98
C PHE A 426 -7.31 67.93 -12.06
N ARG A 427 -6.62 68.54 -11.10
CA ARG A 427 -5.16 68.44 -10.96
C ARG A 427 -4.82 68.01 -9.54
N PHE A 428 -4.13 66.89 -9.40
CA PHE A 428 -3.72 66.36 -8.10
C PHE A 428 -2.38 65.64 -8.18
N THR A 429 -1.66 65.58 -7.06
CA THR A 429 -0.39 64.86 -6.97
C THR A 429 -0.57 63.53 -6.27
N VAL A 430 0.03 62.47 -6.82
CA VAL A 430 0.10 61.15 -6.21
C VAL A 430 1.56 60.72 -6.07
N ASP A 431 1.95 60.25 -4.90
CA ASP A 431 3.29 59.71 -4.68
C ASP A 431 3.35 58.26 -5.20
N GLY A 432 4.30 57.99 -6.10
CA GLY A 432 4.63 56.64 -6.56
C GLY A 432 5.46 55.94 -5.51
N ALA A 433 4.81 55.31 -4.54
CA ALA A 433 5.47 54.58 -3.46
C ALA A 433 6.37 53.44 -4.00
N ILE A 434 7.58 53.32 -3.45
CA ILE A 434 8.47 52.16 -3.62
C ILE A 434 8.17 51.13 -2.53
N ASP A 435 8.11 49.87 -2.95
CA ASP A 435 8.17 48.73 -2.05
C ASP A 435 9.64 48.39 -1.77
N LEU A 436 10.02 48.37 -0.48
CA LEU A 436 11.37 47.99 -0.01
C LEU A 436 11.35 46.71 0.84
N VAL A 437 10.17 46.11 1.01
CA VAL A 437 10.03 44.85 1.71
C VAL A 437 10.51 43.75 0.78
N LYS A 438 11.31 42.82 1.30
CA LYS A 438 11.70 41.65 0.51
C LYS A 438 10.53 40.67 0.49
N PRO A 439 10.29 39.98 -0.63
CA PRO A 439 9.31 38.94 -0.66
C PRO A 439 9.72 37.77 0.25
N GLU A 440 8.72 37.14 0.86
CA GLU A 440 8.82 35.99 1.75
C GLU A 440 7.82 34.91 1.31
N VAL A 441 8.22 33.64 1.40
CA VAL A 441 7.29 32.53 1.17
C VAL A 441 6.40 32.37 2.40
N LYS A 442 5.11 32.67 2.27
CA LYS A 442 4.11 32.41 3.32
C LYS A 442 3.80 30.93 3.44
N ALA A 443 3.51 30.27 2.33
CA ALA A 443 3.13 28.86 2.33
C ALA A 443 3.67 28.12 1.11
N ILE A 444 3.98 26.84 1.30
CA ILE A 444 4.20 25.87 0.23
C ILE A 444 3.29 24.68 0.52
N THR A 445 2.47 24.32 -0.45
CA THR A 445 1.51 23.21 -0.35
C THR A 445 1.47 22.47 -1.67
N ALA A 446 1.26 21.16 -1.67
CA ALA A 446 0.89 20.48 -2.90
C ALA A 446 -0.58 20.79 -3.25
N SER A 447 -0.84 21.21 -4.47
CA SER A 447 -2.20 21.26 -5.03
C SER A 447 -2.66 19.87 -5.46
N ASN A 448 -1.73 19.05 -5.95
CA ASN A 448 -1.88 17.62 -6.28
C ASN A 448 -0.47 17.01 -6.43
N ASP A 449 -0.39 15.75 -6.87
CA ASP A 449 0.87 15.04 -7.09
C ASP A 449 1.80 15.64 -8.17
N LYS A 450 1.32 16.53 -9.04
CA LYS A 450 2.10 17.18 -10.10
C LYS A 450 2.25 18.69 -9.95
N THR A 451 1.59 19.30 -8.98
CA THR A 451 1.52 20.76 -8.87
C THR A 451 1.74 21.19 -7.43
N ILE A 452 2.76 22.02 -7.22
CA ILE A 452 3.09 22.60 -5.91
C ILE A 452 2.71 24.08 -5.95
N LYS A 453 1.85 24.49 -5.02
CA LYS A 453 1.45 25.88 -4.81
C LYS A 453 2.42 26.56 -3.84
N VAL A 454 3.02 27.66 -4.29
CA VAL A 454 3.83 28.56 -3.48
C VAL A 454 3.10 29.89 -3.35
N VAL A 455 2.94 30.36 -2.12
CA VAL A 455 2.29 31.63 -1.78
C VAL A 455 3.32 32.57 -1.18
N PHE A 456 3.44 33.76 -1.76
CA PHE A 456 4.30 34.82 -1.25
C PHE A 456 3.51 35.81 -0.38
N ASN A 457 4.21 36.60 0.42
CA ASN A 457 3.64 37.69 1.21
C ASN A 457 3.17 38.89 0.36
N GLU A 458 3.64 39.00 -0.88
CA GLU A 458 3.45 40.15 -1.77
C GLU A 458 3.53 39.77 -3.27
N ALA A 459 3.35 40.75 -4.16
CA ALA A 459 3.35 40.55 -5.61
C ALA A 459 4.74 40.27 -6.17
N MET A 460 4.89 39.18 -6.92
CA MET A 460 6.19 38.80 -7.48
C MET A 460 6.42 39.37 -8.88
N GLY A 461 7.69 39.67 -9.18
CA GLY A 461 8.16 40.08 -10.51
C GLY A 461 8.43 38.88 -11.43
N GLN A 462 8.99 39.12 -12.61
CA GLN A 462 9.14 38.10 -13.67
C GLN A 462 10.06 36.91 -13.29
N SER A 463 10.95 37.05 -12.30
CA SER A 463 11.86 35.96 -11.90
C SER A 463 11.14 34.81 -11.19
N VAL A 464 9.90 35.01 -10.72
CA VAL A 464 9.10 33.97 -10.07
C VAL A 464 8.72 32.82 -11.00
N THR A 465 8.66 33.05 -12.31
CA THR A 465 8.32 32.01 -13.29
C THR A 465 9.54 31.23 -13.80
N ASN A 466 10.76 31.62 -13.39
CA ASN A 466 11.99 30.92 -13.78
C ASN A 466 12.13 29.61 -12.98
N THR A 467 12.09 28.47 -13.66
CA THR A 467 12.16 27.15 -13.03
C THR A 467 13.47 26.90 -12.29
N ALA A 468 14.57 27.56 -12.69
CA ALA A 468 15.88 27.42 -12.05
C ALA A 468 15.94 27.97 -10.61
N ASN A 469 14.95 28.78 -10.22
CA ASN A 469 14.85 29.38 -8.90
C ASN A 469 14.24 28.45 -7.83
N TYR A 470 13.87 27.23 -8.23
CA TYR A 470 13.20 26.26 -7.38
C TYR A 470 13.91 24.91 -7.41
N THR A 471 14.09 24.30 -6.25
CA THR A 471 14.61 22.93 -6.12
C THR A 471 13.74 22.13 -5.17
N ILE A 472 13.26 20.96 -5.61
CA ILE A 472 12.44 20.06 -4.80
C ILE A 472 13.29 18.88 -4.35
N ARG A 473 13.19 18.51 -3.07
CA ARG A 473 13.91 17.39 -2.47
C ARG A 473 12.96 16.46 -1.71
N ASP A 474 13.26 15.16 -1.74
CA ASP A 474 12.60 14.15 -0.90
C ASP A 474 13.09 14.21 0.56
N ALA A 475 12.52 13.37 1.43
CA ALA A 475 12.92 13.27 2.84
C ALA A 475 14.37 12.83 3.05
N ALA A 476 14.99 12.17 2.05
CA ALA A 476 16.40 11.78 2.07
C ALA A 476 17.33 12.88 1.52
N GLY A 477 16.79 14.01 1.07
CA GLY A 477 17.53 15.16 0.54
C GLY A 477 17.86 15.08 -0.95
N ASN A 478 17.41 14.04 -1.66
CA ASN A 478 17.66 13.89 -3.09
C ASN A 478 16.78 14.82 -3.92
N LYS A 479 17.29 15.36 -5.03
CA LYS A 479 16.49 16.18 -5.95
C LYS A 479 15.48 15.30 -6.69
N VAL A 480 14.20 15.65 -6.59
CA VAL A 480 13.07 14.92 -7.19
C VAL A 480 12.11 15.90 -7.87
N GLY A 481 11.19 15.43 -8.70
CA GLY A 481 10.19 16.27 -9.37
C GLY A 481 10.79 17.23 -10.39
N THR A 482 10.77 16.85 -11.67
CA THR A 482 11.27 17.72 -12.75
C THR A 482 10.26 18.84 -13.03
N ILE A 483 10.65 20.08 -12.71
CA ILE A 483 9.83 21.28 -12.93
C ILE A 483 9.87 21.66 -14.41
N TYR A 484 8.74 21.67 -15.09
CA TYR A 484 8.67 22.08 -16.50
C TYR A 484 8.23 23.53 -16.68
N ASN A 485 7.42 24.07 -15.77
CA ASN A 485 7.12 25.50 -15.72
C ASN A 485 6.69 25.95 -14.31
N VAL A 486 6.69 27.27 -14.10
CA VAL A 486 6.06 27.92 -12.95
C VAL A 486 5.08 28.96 -13.47
N THR A 487 3.81 28.84 -13.11
CA THR A 487 2.74 29.68 -13.64
C THR A 487 2.04 30.46 -12.53
N ALA A 488 1.75 31.73 -12.77
CA ALA A 488 0.88 32.49 -11.88
C ALA A 488 -0.51 31.85 -11.83
N GLN A 489 -1.09 31.78 -10.64
CA GLN A 489 -2.50 31.41 -10.47
C GLN A 489 -3.38 32.65 -10.58
N GLY A 490 -4.69 32.45 -10.80
CA GLY A 490 -5.66 33.54 -10.71
C GLY A 490 -5.77 34.17 -9.32
N GLU A 491 -5.16 33.53 -8.31
CA GLU A 491 -5.03 33.96 -6.91
C GLU A 491 -3.87 34.97 -6.74
N ALA A 492 -4.06 35.98 -5.88
CA ALA A 492 -3.01 36.94 -5.58
C ALA A 492 -1.77 36.24 -4.96
N TYR A 493 -0.58 36.60 -5.44
CA TYR A 493 0.73 36.21 -4.90
C TYR A 493 1.01 34.69 -4.92
N THR A 494 0.24 33.95 -5.70
CA THR A 494 0.27 32.49 -5.73
C THR A 494 0.80 31.99 -7.07
N TYR A 495 1.71 31.02 -7.01
CA TYR A 495 2.34 30.43 -8.18
C TYR A 495 2.33 28.91 -8.08
N ASN A 496 2.02 28.24 -9.19
CA ASN A 496 2.08 26.80 -9.31
C ASN A 496 3.40 26.41 -9.95
N ILE A 497 4.22 25.65 -9.22
CA ILE A 497 5.34 24.90 -9.75
C ILE A 497 4.77 23.59 -10.29
N ASN A 498 4.83 23.41 -11.62
CA ASN A 498 4.28 22.22 -12.26
C ASN A 498 5.38 21.25 -12.65
N LEU A 499 5.14 19.98 -12.35
CA LEU A 499 6.08 18.87 -12.50
C LEU A 499 5.68 18.00 -13.68
N SER A 500 6.67 17.50 -14.41
CA SER A 500 6.43 16.58 -15.53
C SER A 500 6.11 15.15 -15.06
N THR A 501 6.40 14.84 -13.79
CA THR A 501 6.19 13.53 -13.16
C THR A 501 5.46 13.73 -11.85
N ALA A 502 4.52 12.81 -11.53
CA ALA A 502 3.82 12.81 -10.25
C ALA A 502 4.80 12.47 -9.13
N LEU A 503 4.74 13.24 -8.05
CA LEU A 503 5.39 12.93 -6.79
C LEU A 503 4.51 11.91 -6.04
N PRO A 504 5.09 10.78 -5.59
CA PRO A 504 4.39 9.88 -4.68
C PRO A 504 3.87 10.61 -3.43
N GLY A 505 2.82 10.07 -2.80
CA GLY A 505 2.34 10.59 -1.52
C GLY A 505 3.48 10.60 -0.47
N GLY A 506 3.71 11.76 0.16
CA GLY A 506 4.83 11.90 1.09
C GLY A 506 5.21 13.35 1.41
N THR A 507 6.23 13.51 2.25
CA THR A 507 6.77 14.83 2.65
C THR A 507 7.98 15.20 1.78
N TYR A 508 7.97 16.43 1.27
CA TYR A 508 9.00 16.99 0.40
C TYR A 508 9.42 18.37 0.90
N VAL A 509 10.55 18.87 0.43
CA VAL A 509 11.03 20.23 0.70
C VAL A 509 11.18 20.98 -0.62
N VAL A 510 10.63 22.19 -0.70
CA VAL A 510 10.94 23.13 -1.79
C VAL A 510 11.88 24.21 -1.25
N GLU A 511 12.99 24.39 -1.94
CA GLU A 511 13.88 25.54 -1.82
C GLU A 511 13.50 26.59 -2.87
N VAL A 512 13.34 27.83 -2.42
CA VAL A 512 13.04 29.01 -3.25
C VAL A 512 14.18 30.02 -3.10
N ALA A 513 14.82 30.38 -4.21
CA ALA A 513 15.95 31.31 -4.24
C ALA A 513 15.90 32.21 -5.48
N ASN A 514 16.55 33.38 -5.44
CA ASN A 514 16.68 34.31 -6.58
C ASN A 514 15.36 34.82 -7.21
N VAL A 515 14.23 34.63 -6.52
CA VAL A 515 12.95 35.23 -6.89
C VAL A 515 12.89 36.67 -6.38
N MET A 516 12.30 37.58 -7.16
CA MET A 516 12.21 39.00 -6.85
C MET A 516 10.78 39.52 -7.01
N ASP A 517 10.40 40.53 -6.24
CA ASP A 517 9.14 41.23 -6.38
C ASP A 517 9.10 42.14 -7.63
N ALA A 518 7.98 42.79 -7.90
CA ALA A 518 7.85 43.73 -9.01
C ALA A 518 8.70 45.01 -8.84
N SER A 519 9.15 45.30 -7.62
CA SER A 519 9.96 46.46 -7.25
C SER A 519 11.48 46.18 -7.30
N GLY A 520 11.89 44.92 -7.48
CA GLY A 520 13.26 44.44 -7.61
C GLY A 520 13.90 43.90 -6.32
N ASN A 521 13.17 43.74 -5.21
CA ASN A 521 13.75 43.16 -3.99
C ASN A 521 13.82 41.63 -4.10
N VAL A 522 15.00 41.05 -3.84
CA VAL A 522 15.25 39.60 -3.95
C VAL A 522 14.97 38.89 -2.63
N ILE A 523 14.27 37.75 -2.70
CA ILE A 523 13.98 36.86 -1.56
C ILE A 523 15.26 36.36 -0.89
N ASN A 524 15.24 36.21 0.44
CA ASN A 524 16.26 35.42 1.13
C ASN A 524 15.98 33.94 0.87
N THR A 525 16.99 33.15 0.46
CA THR A 525 16.80 31.71 0.20
C THR A 525 16.09 31.03 1.36
N VAL A 526 14.99 30.34 1.04
CA VAL A 526 14.14 29.69 2.03
C VAL A 526 13.80 28.28 1.60
N SER A 527 13.83 27.34 2.55
CA SER A 527 13.39 25.96 2.35
C SER A 527 12.19 25.69 3.24
N LYS A 528 11.07 25.22 2.66
CA LYS A 528 9.88 24.82 3.41
C LYS A 528 9.46 23.41 3.03
N SER A 529 9.07 22.64 4.04
CA SER A 529 8.46 21.32 3.83
C SER A 529 6.99 21.47 3.42
N PHE A 530 6.52 20.52 2.63
CA PHE A 530 5.12 20.37 2.24
C PHE A 530 4.81 18.88 2.05
N ASN A 531 3.53 18.53 2.15
CA ASN A 531 3.06 17.16 1.91
C ASN A 531 2.35 17.10 0.56
N VAL A 532 2.60 16.03 -0.18
CA VAL A 532 1.87 15.65 -1.38
C VAL A 532 0.85 14.57 -1.00
N VAL A 533 -0.40 14.77 -1.40
CA VAL A 533 -1.46 13.77 -1.32
C VAL A 533 -1.60 13.13 -2.70
N ASP A 534 -1.72 11.81 -2.72
CA ASP A 534 -1.94 11.06 -3.96
C ASP A 534 -3.31 11.43 -4.55
N THR A 535 -3.33 11.87 -5.81
CA THR A 535 -4.54 12.24 -6.54
C THR A 535 -4.81 11.33 -7.74
N THR A 536 -3.97 10.33 -7.95
CA THR A 536 -4.11 9.41 -9.07
C THR A 536 -5.21 8.41 -8.74
N ALA A 537 -6.21 8.31 -9.62
CA ALA A 537 -7.30 7.36 -9.45
C ALA A 537 -6.82 5.92 -9.72
N PRO A 538 -7.31 4.92 -8.96
CA PRO A 538 -7.05 3.52 -9.23
C PRO A 538 -7.47 3.10 -10.63
N GLU A 539 -6.65 2.25 -11.24
CA GLU A 539 -6.97 1.64 -12.52
C GLU A 539 -8.08 0.60 -12.39
N LYS A 540 -8.67 0.21 -13.53
CA LYS A 540 -9.70 -0.83 -13.60
C LYS A 540 -9.18 -2.13 -12.94
N PRO A 541 -9.93 -2.73 -11.99
CA PRO A 541 -9.52 -3.96 -11.34
C PRO A 541 -9.56 -5.16 -12.26
N THR A 542 -8.87 -6.23 -11.83
CA THR A 542 -8.93 -7.56 -12.45
C THR A 542 -9.64 -8.54 -11.51
N ALA A 543 -10.27 -9.58 -12.05
CA ALA A 543 -10.98 -10.57 -11.26
C ALA A 543 -10.71 -12.00 -11.74
N VAL A 544 -10.61 -12.93 -10.80
CA VAL A 544 -10.46 -14.35 -11.07
C VAL A 544 -11.37 -15.17 -10.16
N LEU A 545 -11.88 -16.29 -10.66
CA LEU A 545 -12.58 -17.30 -9.87
C LEU A 545 -11.53 -18.05 -9.07
N TYR A 546 -11.24 -17.56 -7.87
CA TYR A 546 -10.16 -18.00 -7.00
C TYR A 546 -10.37 -19.43 -6.48
N ASP A 547 -11.62 -19.79 -6.18
CA ASP A 547 -12.00 -21.16 -5.81
C ASP A 547 -13.33 -21.58 -6.45
N TYR A 548 -13.29 -22.61 -7.31
CA TYR A 548 -14.48 -23.14 -7.99
C TYR A 548 -15.40 -23.91 -7.04
N ALA A 549 -14.86 -24.68 -6.09
CA ALA A 549 -15.67 -25.50 -5.19
C ALA A 549 -16.38 -24.63 -4.16
N GLN A 550 -15.65 -23.67 -3.58
CA GLN A 550 -16.15 -22.73 -2.56
C GLN A 550 -16.81 -21.47 -3.16
N LYS A 551 -16.79 -21.31 -4.49
CA LYS A 551 -17.40 -20.17 -5.21
C LYS A 551 -16.79 -18.82 -4.81
N ILE A 552 -15.47 -18.74 -4.74
CA ILE A 552 -14.75 -17.57 -4.23
C ILE A 552 -14.12 -16.79 -5.37
N ILE A 553 -14.37 -15.50 -5.42
CA ILE A 553 -13.87 -14.58 -6.45
C ILE A 553 -12.84 -13.65 -5.82
N LYS A 554 -11.66 -13.50 -6.44
CA LYS A 554 -10.66 -12.50 -6.01
C LYS A 554 -10.64 -11.33 -7.00
N VAL A 555 -10.84 -10.13 -6.49
CA VAL A 555 -10.73 -8.87 -7.23
C VAL A 555 -9.43 -8.17 -6.82
N SER A 556 -8.58 -7.81 -7.78
CA SER A 556 -7.24 -7.22 -7.55
C SER A 556 -7.12 -5.83 -8.17
N PHE A 557 -6.39 -4.94 -7.50
CA PHE A 557 -6.19 -3.54 -7.83
C PHE A 557 -4.70 -3.24 -8.08
N ASN A 558 -4.39 -2.20 -8.86
CA ASN A 558 -3.01 -1.79 -9.18
C ASN A 558 -2.28 -1.16 -7.97
N GLU A 559 -3.03 -0.70 -6.97
CA GLU A 559 -2.54 0.03 -5.82
C GLU A 559 -3.31 -0.31 -4.52
N PRO A 560 -2.79 0.08 -3.34
CA PRO A 560 -3.49 -0.14 -2.07
C PRO A 560 -4.82 0.62 -2.01
N MET A 561 -5.91 -0.10 -1.75
CA MET A 561 -7.25 0.48 -1.70
C MET A 561 -7.69 0.90 -0.29
N ASP A 562 -8.71 1.74 -0.19
CA ASP A 562 -9.44 1.93 1.07
C ASP A 562 -10.16 0.63 1.42
N ARG A 563 -9.71 0.01 2.50
CA ARG A 563 -10.19 -1.30 2.99
C ARG A 563 -11.72 -1.34 3.12
N ALA A 564 -12.33 -0.27 3.61
CA ALA A 564 -13.78 -0.21 3.79
C ALA A 564 -14.52 -0.20 2.45
N SER A 565 -14.02 0.53 1.46
CA SER A 565 -14.64 0.61 0.13
C SER A 565 -14.62 -0.73 -0.60
N ILE A 566 -13.48 -1.45 -0.59
CA ILE A 566 -13.36 -2.74 -1.26
C ILE A 566 -14.04 -3.88 -0.49
N SER A 567 -14.27 -3.72 0.82
CA SER A 567 -15.01 -4.70 1.62
C SER A 567 -16.53 -4.47 1.63
N ASN A 568 -17.03 -3.44 0.95
CA ASN A 568 -18.45 -3.12 0.90
C ASN A 568 -19.18 -3.96 -0.16
N LYS A 569 -20.00 -4.93 0.28
CA LYS A 569 -20.75 -5.83 -0.63
C LYS A 569 -21.62 -5.12 -1.65
N ALA A 570 -22.17 -3.94 -1.30
CA ALA A 570 -23.03 -3.17 -2.20
C ALA A 570 -22.30 -2.67 -3.45
N ASN A 571 -20.97 -2.62 -3.41
CA ASN A 571 -20.13 -2.23 -4.54
C ASN A 571 -19.95 -3.36 -5.56
N TYR A 572 -20.53 -4.55 -5.34
CA TYR A 572 -20.33 -5.70 -6.19
C TYR A 572 -21.65 -6.27 -6.69
N GLN A 573 -21.72 -6.56 -7.98
CA GLN A 573 -22.78 -7.37 -8.59
C GLN A 573 -22.16 -8.47 -9.42
N LEU A 574 -22.76 -9.66 -9.38
CA LEU A 574 -22.26 -10.83 -10.06
C LEU A 574 -23.21 -11.21 -11.19
N LYS A 575 -22.64 -11.49 -12.35
CA LYS A 575 -23.31 -12.12 -13.48
C LYS A 575 -22.68 -13.49 -13.68
N VAL A 576 -23.52 -14.52 -13.63
CA VAL A 576 -23.12 -15.92 -13.78
C VAL A 576 -23.59 -16.42 -15.14
N ASP A 577 -22.72 -17.14 -15.87
CA ASP A 577 -22.96 -17.81 -17.14
C ASP A 577 -23.76 -16.96 -18.16
N GLY A 578 -23.30 -15.73 -18.42
CA GLY A 578 -23.93 -14.85 -19.40
C GLY A 578 -25.30 -14.26 -19.00
N GLY A 579 -25.78 -14.48 -17.77
CA GLY A 579 -27.06 -14.01 -17.26
C GLY A 579 -27.17 -12.49 -16.99
N SER A 580 -28.05 -12.10 -16.06
CA SER A 580 -28.17 -10.70 -15.61
C SER A 580 -27.27 -10.41 -14.42
N TYR A 581 -26.86 -9.14 -14.23
CA TYR A 581 -26.14 -8.72 -13.03
C TYR A 581 -27.07 -8.70 -11.81
N GLU A 582 -26.74 -9.50 -10.80
CA GLU A 582 -27.46 -9.57 -9.53
C GLU A 582 -26.59 -9.04 -8.38
N ALA A 583 -27.22 -8.48 -7.34
CA ALA A 583 -26.52 -8.15 -6.12
C ALA A 583 -25.93 -9.42 -5.47
N LEU A 584 -24.80 -9.27 -4.78
CA LEU A 584 -24.27 -10.35 -3.95
C LEU A 584 -25.32 -10.77 -2.89
N PRO A 585 -25.42 -12.07 -2.58
CA PRO A 585 -26.40 -12.56 -1.63
C PRO A 585 -26.05 -12.08 -0.21
N PRO A 586 -27.02 -11.95 0.70
CA PRO A 586 -26.78 -11.45 2.07
C PRO A 586 -25.66 -12.20 2.80
N GLU A 587 -25.55 -13.50 2.56
CA GLU A 587 -24.61 -14.43 3.18
C GLU A 587 -23.19 -14.35 2.62
N ALA A 588 -22.98 -13.73 1.46
CA ALA A 588 -21.63 -13.61 0.88
C ALA A 588 -20.70 -12.78 1.77
N THR A 589 -19.43 -13.15 1.93
CA THR A 589 -18.47 -12.40 2.75
C THR A 589 -17.35 -11.78 1.92
N LEU A 590 -16.89 -10.59 2.34
CA LEU A 590 -15.83 -9.85 1.65
C LEU A 590 -14.66 -9.62 2.61
N VAL A 591 -13.46 -10.04 2.19
CA VAL A 591 -12.23 -9.90 2.99
C VAL A 591 -11.14 -9.25 2.16
N ALA A 592 -10.74 -8.03 2.55
CA ALA A 592 -9.60 -7.33 1.97
C ALA A 592 -8.27 -7.90 2.47
N ALA A 593 -7.29 -8.04 1.57
CA ALA A 593 -5.93 -8.45 1.89
C ALA A 593 -5.19 -7.39 2.74
N ASP A 594 -4.14 -7.78 3.46
CA ASP A 594 -3.39 -6.91 4.38
C ASP A 594 -2.75 -5.70 3.70
N ASP A 595 -2.29 -5.87 2.45
CA ASP A 595 -1.76 -4.79 1.60
C ASP A 595 -2.84 -3.90 0.98
N ASN A 596 -4.12 -4.21 1.23
CA ASN A 596 -5.31 -3.62 0.63
C ASN A 596 -5.36 -3.63 -0.92
N LYS A 597 -4.53 -4.44 -1.60
CA LYS A 597 -4.50 -4.50 -3.07
C LYS A 597 -5.47 -5.51 -3.67
N SER A 598 -6.22 -6.22 -2.85
CA SER A 598 -7.25 -7.14 -3.33
C SER A 598 -8.35 -7.36 -2.28
N VAL A 599 -9.51 -7.80 -2.75
CA VAL A 599 -10.60 -8.33 -1.93
C VAL A 599 -11.01 -9.71 -2.44
N THR A 600 -11.30 -10.61 -1.50
CA THR A 600 -11.91 -11.91 -1.78
C THR A 600 -13.39 -11.87 -1.44
N ILE A 601 -14.22 -12.40 -2.34
CA ILE A 601 -15.68 -12.48 -2.23
C ILE A 601 -16.02 -13.96 -2.15
N ASP A 602 -16.48 -14.38 -0.98
CA ASP A 602 -16.92 -15.74 -0.68
C ASP A 602 -18.44 -15.82 -0.87
N LEU A 603 -18.91 -16.67 -1.79
CA LEU A 603 -20.33 -16.82 -2.10
C LEU A 603 -20.91 -18.04 -1.36
N PRO A 604 -22.16 -17.95 -0.86
CA PRO A 604 -22.82 -19.10 -0.25
C PRO A 604 -23.04 -20.20 -1.28
N ASN A 605 -23.04 -21.45 -0.81
CA ASN A 605 -23.31 -22.61 -1.64
C ASN A 605 -24.81 -22.68 -2.03
N LEU A 606 -25.17 -22.02 -3.14
CA LEU A 606 -26.51 -21.99 -3.72
C LEU A 606 -26.44 -22.48 -5.17
N SER A 607 -27.46 -23.24 -5.59
CA SER A 607 -27.47 -23.89 -6.92
C SER A 607 -27.33 -22.94 -8.11
N LYS A 608 -27.70 -21.66 -7.93
CA LYS A 608 -27.53 -20.65 -8.98
C LYS A 608 -26.06 -20.27 -9.24
N TYR A 609 -25.16 -20.55 -8.31
CA TYR A 609 -23.72 -20.34 -8.46
C TYR A 609 -23.00 -21.60 -8.95
N ASP A 610 -23.67 -22.74 -9.12
CA ASP A 610 -23.06 -23.98 -9.63
C ASP A 610 -22.51 -23.83 -11.05
N ALA A 611 -23.09 -22.91 -11.83
CA ALA A 611 -22.65 -22.56 -13.18
C ALA A 611 -21.48 -21.55 -13.24
N LEU A 612 -20.98 -21.07 -12.08
CA LEU A 612 -19.85 -20.15 -12.01
C LEU A 612 -18.55 -20.89 -12.35
N ASP A 613 -17.99 -20.65 -13.53
CA ASP A 613 -16.84 -21.37 -14.11
C ASP A 613 -15.70 -20.46 -14.61
N GLY A 614 -15.90 -19.15 -14.60
CA GLY A 614 -14.94 -18.15 -15.06
C GLY A 614 -14.80 -18.05 -16.59
N ALA A 615 -15.71 -18.64 -17.36
CA ALA A 615 -15.72 -18.55 -18.83
C ALA A 615 -16.67 -17.46 -19.35
N ASN A 616 -17.88 -17.36 -18.78
CA ASN A 616 -18.90 -16.36 -19.15
C ASN A 616 -19.35 -15.49 -17.96
N ASP A 617 -18.53 -15.44 -16.92
CA ASP A 617 -18.85 -14.77 -15.66
C ASP A 617 -18.23 -13.37 -15.58
N GLU A 618 -19.00 -12.41 -15.05
CA GLU A 618 -18.55 -11.04 -14.89
C GLU A 618 -18.85 -10.55 -13.47
N ILE A 619 -17.87 -9.88 -12.86
CA ILE A 619 -18.11 -9.09 -11.66
C ILE A 619 -18.12 -7.61 -12.02
N ARG A 620 -19.18 -6.95 -11.59
CA ARG A 620 -19.35 -5.52 -11.65
C ARG A 620 -18.80 -4.92 -10.35
N VAL A 621 -17.82 -4.03 -10.44
CA VAL A 621 -17.26 -3.30 -9.29
C VAL A 621 -17.67 -1.83 -9.39
N ALA A 622 -18.32 -1.29 -8.38
CA ALA A 622 -18.84 0.08 -8.37
C ALA A 622 -18.06 0.96 -7.37
N GLN A 623 -17.50 2.06 -7.88
CA GLN A 623 -16.89 3.16 -7.11
C GLN A 623 -16.17 2.73 -5.81
N VAL A 624 -15.17 1.88 -5.94
CA VAL A 624 -14.19 1.64 -4.86
C VAL A 624 -13.10 2.71 -4.93
N LYS A 625 -12.50 3.04 -3.79
CA LYS A 625 -11.53 4.14 -3.68
C LYS A 625 -10.21 3.67 -3.10
N ASP A 626 -9.12 4.36 -3.42
CA ASP A 626 -7.82 4.15 -2.78
C ASP A 626 -7.77 4.66 -1.33
N VAL A 627 -6.64 4.44 -0.66
CA VAL A 627 -6.38 4.93 0.71
C VAL A 627 -6.44 6.46 0.79
N ALA A 628 -6.11 7.18 -0.30
CA ALA A 628 -6.19 8.64 -0.38
C ALA A 628 -7.62 9.15 -0.66
N GLY A 629 -8.54 8.25 -0.99
CA GLY A 629 -9.94 8.51 -1.28
C GLY A 629 -10.29 8.75 -2.76
N ASN A 630 -9.37 8.51 -3.70
CA ASN A 630 -9.67 8.62 -5.13
C ASN A 630 -10.42 7.37 -5.61
N PHE A 631 -11.53 7.55 -6.32
CA PHE A 631 -12.34 6.44 -6.86
C PHE A 631 -11.75 5.89 -8.16
N THR A 632 -12.01 4.62 -8.45
CA THR A 632 -11.76 4.02 -9.77
C THR A 632 -12.34 4.90 -10.88
N THR A 633 -11.60 5.04 -11.98
CA THR A 633 -11.96 5.95 -13.10
C THR A 633 -13.33 5.65 -13.72
N GLY A 634 -13.77 4.39 -13.71
CA GLY A 634 -15.13 4.00 -14.06
C GLY A 634 -16.11 4.16 -12.89
N ILE A 635 -17.29 4.74 -13.15
CA ILE A 635 -18.44 4.68 -12.20
C ILE A 635 -18.74 3.21 -11.85
N VAL A 636 -18.57 2.35 -12.84
CA VAL A 636 -18.66 0.91 -12.73
C VAL A 636 -17.65 0.28 -13.67
N ASP A 637 -16.85 -0.64 -13.13
CA ASP A 637 -15.97 -1.51 -13.88
C ASP A 637 -16.60 -2.88 -14.09
N TYR A 638 -16.75 -3.27 -15.36
CA TYR A 638 -17.17 -4.60 -15.77
C TYR A 638 -15.93 -5.47 -15.93
N VAL A 639 -15.73 -6.40 -15.01
CA VAL A 639 -14.53 -7.22 -14.93
C VAL A 639 -14.90 -8.66 -15.26
N GLN A 640 -14.36 -9.17 -16.37
CA GLN A 640 -14.44 -10.59 -16.68
C GLN A 640 -13.74 -11.37 -15.58
N ILE A 641 -14.43 -12.37 -15.03
CA ILE A 641 -13.87 -13.26 -14.03
C ILE A 641 -13.15 -14.35 -14.81
N GLY A 642 -11.82 -14.33 -14.84
CA GLY A 642 -11.06 -15.42 -15.46
C GLY A 642 -11.10 -16.68 -14.59
N ALA A 643 -11.14 -17.87 -15.20
CA ALA A 643 -10.93 -19.13 -14.48
C ALA A 643 -9.54 -19.15 -13.82
N SER A 644 -9.47 -19.32 -12.49
CA SER A 644 -8.19 -19.63 -11.84
C SER A 644 -7.91 -21.12 -11.99
N ASN A 645 -6.90 -21.48 -12.76
CA ASN A 645 -6.56 -22.88 -13.04
C ASN A 645 -5.92 -23.62 -11.85
N THR A 646 -5.77 -22.97 -10.69
CA THR A 646 -5.09 -23.55 -9.52
C THR A 646 -5.72 -23.07 -8.21
N LEU A 647 -6.42 -23.97 -7.50
CA LEU A 647 -7.04 -23.74 -6.18
C LEU A 647 -6.00 -23.65 -5.06
N THR A 648 -4.92 -24.42 -5.16
CA THR A 648 -3.84 -24.53 -4.18
C THR A 648 -2.97 -23.27 -4.07
N PRO A 649 -2.61 -22.78 -2.87
CA PRO A 649 -1.59 -21.74 -2.66
C PRO A 649 -0.24 -22.08 -3.27
N LYS A 650 0.18 -21.35 -4.28
CA LYS A 650 1.44 -21.60 -4.97
C LYS A 650 2.59 -20.99 -4.18
N TYR A 651 3.60 -21.81 -3.91
CA TYR A 651 4.90 -21.34 -3.44
C TYR A 651 5.49 -20.32 -4.42
N LEU A 652 5.89 -19.15 -3.91
CA LEU A 652 6.63 -18.13 -4.67
C LEU A 652 8.14 -18.30 -4.43
N ARG A 653 8.55 -18.15 -3.18
CA ARG A 653 9.96 -18.23 -2.77
C ARG A 653 10.07 -18.45 -1.27
N ALA A 654 11.24 -18.81 -0.81
CA ALA A 654 11.63 -18.79 0.58
C ALA A 654 12.90 -17.97 0.66
N THR A 655 12.99 -17.08 1.64
CA THR A 655 14.18 -16.26 1.89
C THR A 655 14.68 -16.53 3.30
N ALA A 656 15.99 -16.50 3.47
CA ALA A 656 16.61 -16.64 4.77
C ALA A 656 17.43 -15.38 5.06
N THR A 657 17.05 -14.63 6.10
CA THR A 657 17.58 -13.28 6.36
C THR A 657 18.68 -13.27 7.42
N ASN A 658 18.76 -14.33 8.22
CA ASN A 658 19.76 -14.56 9.26
C ASN A 658 19.71 -16.04 9.70
N ASP A 659 20.61 -16.41 10.61
CA ASP A 659 20.82 -17.77 11.10
C ASP A 659 19.68 -18.35 11.95
N THR A 660 18.60 -17.57 12.14
CA THR A 660 17.42 -17.94 12.94
C THR A 660 16.11 -17.87 12.18
N THR A 661 16.03 -17.32 10.96
CA THR A 661 14.73 -16.99 10.35
C THR A 661 14.65 -17.40 8.87
N ILE A 662 13.61 -18.16 8.53
CA ILE A 662 13.21 -18.44 7.14
C ILE A 662 11.81 -17.87 6.91
N THR A 663 11.63 -17.12 5.83
CA THR A 663 10.32 -16.60 5.40
C THR A 663 9.90 -17.30 4.11
N VAL A 664 8.77 -18.00 4.12
CA VAL A 664 8.18 -18.69 2.96
C VAL A 664 7.02 -17.86 2.42
N GLU A 665 7.09 -17.41 1.16
CA GLU A 665 6.06 -16.60 0.51
C GLU A 665 5.21 -17.46 -0.43
N TYR A 666 3.89 -17.27 -0.35
CA TYR A 666 2.89 -17.85 -1.25
C TYR A 666 2.21 -16.76 -2.07
N ASP A 667 1.58 -17.14 -3.19
CA ASP A 667 0.79 -16.24 -4.02
C ASP A 667 -0.59 -15.90 -3.42
N LYS A 668 -0.90 -16.53 -2.28
CA LYS A 668 -2.19 -16.52 -1.60
C LYS A 668 -2.02 -16.38 -0.08
N PRO A 669 -2.89 -15.62 0.60
CA PRO A 669 -2.86 -15.51 2.06
C PRO A 669 -3.16 -16.85 2.74
N LEU A 670 -2.57 -17.07 3.91
CA LEU A 670 -2.78 -18.26 4.74
C LEU A 670 -3.62 -17.90 5.96
N SER A 671 -4.47 -18.82 6.42
CA SER A 671 -5.30 -18.62 7.63
C SER A 671 -4.89 -19.50 8.81
N PHE A 672 -4.23 -20.60 8.51
CA PHE A 672 -3.82 -21.58 9.49
C PHE A 672 -2.49 -22.17 9.06
N ILE A 673 -1.57 -22.24 10.02
CA ILE A 673 -0.25 -22.83 9.85
C ILE A 673 -0.14 -24.06 10.71
N GLU A 674 0.16 -25.17 10.06
CA GLU A 674 0.63 -26.39 10.72
C GLU A 674 2.16 -26.38 10.57
N ALA A 675 2.87 -25.96 11.60
CA ALA A 675 4.33 -25.80 11.52
C ALA A 675 5.06 -27.11 11.16
N ASN A 676 4.44 -28.27 11.44
CA ASN A 676 4.97 -29.59 11.06
C ASN A 676 4.99 -29.81 9.54
N ASP A 677 4.24 -29.02 8.77
CA ASP A 677 4.25 -29.08 7.31
C ASP A 677 5.57 -28.59 6.72
N PHE A 678 6.32 -27.77 7.45
CA PHE A 678 7.55 -27.17 6.99
C PHE A 678 8.75 -27.91 7.57
N MET A 679 9.58 -28.46 6.69
CA MET A 679 10.81 -29.12 7.06
C MET A 679 12.00 -28.36 6.47
N TYR A 680 12.95 -28.00 7.33
CA TYR A 680 14.23 -27.43 6.92
C TYR A 680 15.32 -28.49 7.06
N ASN A 681 15.97 -28.83 5.94
CA ASN A 681 17.05 -29.82 5.95
C ASN A 681 18.40 -29.12 6.11
N GLY A 682 18.71 -28.70 7.34
CA GLY A 682 19.93 -27.99 7.71
C GLY A 682 20.95 -28.86 8.45
N THR A 683 22.19 -28.39 8.51
CA THR A 683 23.27 -29.03 9.28
C THR A 683 23.14 -28.65 10.76
N ASN A 684 23.19 -29.62 11.69
CA ASN A 684 23.18 -29.29 13.12
C ASN A 684 24.51 -28.62 13.53
N ALA A 685 24.45 -27.36 13.97
CA ALA A 685 25.60 -26.54 14.35
C ALA A 685 26.52 -27.14 15.43
N THR A 686 26.04 -28.11 16.21
CA THR A 686 26.79 -28.72 17.33
C THR A 686 27.48 -30.03 16.93
N THR A 687 27.00 -30.73 15.90
CA THR A 687 27.49 -32.07 15.54
C THR A 687 28.02 -32.20 14.11
N GLY A 688 27.81 -31.20 13.24
CA GLY A 688 28.30 -31.21 11.85
C GLY A 688 27.68 -32.29 10.95
N ILE A 689 26.57 -32.89 11.39
CA ILE A 689 25.84 -33.93 10.65
C ILE A 689 24.64 -33.29 9.96
N LEU A 690 24.44 -33.59 8.67
CA LEU A 690 23.19 -33.32 7.96
C LEU A 690 22.07 -34.10 8.65
N GLN A 691 21.19 -33.39 9.35
CA GLN A 691 19.96 -33.98 9.86
C GLN A 691 18.78 -33.35 9.13
N ASN A 692 17.80 -34.17 8.78
CA ASN A 692 16.46 -33.68 8.50
C ASN A 692 15.95 -33.04 9.80
N VAL A 693 16.22 -31.76 10.02
CA VAL A 693 15.66 -31.02 11.16
C VAL A 693 14.16 -30.88 10.87
N LYS A 694 13.40 -31.91 11.26
CA LYS A 694 11.96 -31.77 11.42
C LYS A 694 11.77 -30.62 12.40
N VAL A 695 11.05 -29.59 11.99
CA VAL A 695 10.53 -28.59 12.91
C VAL A 695 9.57 -29.34 13.82
N TRP A 696 10.06 -29.88 14.94
CA TRP A 696 9.20 -30.48 15.95
C TRP A 696 8.57 -29.33 16.73
N ASN A 697 7.41 -28.89 16.27
CA ASN A 697 6.68 -27.78 16.87
C ASN A 697 6.03 -28.19 18.20
N LYS A 698 6.85 -28.31 19.24
CA LYS A 698 6.39 -28.18 20.62
C LYS A 698 6.34 -26.70 21.05
N ASP A 699 7.07 -25.81 20.36
CA ASP A 699 7.46 -24.49 20.90
C ASP A 699 6.79 -23.26 20.24
N LYS A 700 5.91 -23.43 19.24
CA LYS A 700 5.19 -22.38 18.48
C LYS A 700 6.07 -21.42 17.65
N ASN A 701 7.16 -21.91 17.06
CA ASN A 701 8.12 -21.06 16.34
C ASN A 701 7.76 -20.80 14.86
N ALA A 702 6.47 -20.75 14.51
CA ALA A 702 6.01 -20.48 13.16
C ALA A 702 4.81 -19.53 13.19
N GLU A 703 4.88 -18.45 12.41
CA GLU A 703 3.87 -17.39 12.38
C GLU A 703 3.40 -17.13 10.94
N ILE A 704 2.13 -16.74 10.79
CA ILE A 704 1.58 -16.27 9.51
C ILE A 704 1.62 -14.75 9.51
N ASP A 705 2.14 -14.18 8.44
CA ASP A 705 2.04 -12.75 8.08
C ASP A 705 1.45 -12.64 6.67
N GLY A 706 0.10 -12.61 6.60
CA GLY A 706 -0.65 -12.62 5.34
C GLY A 706 -0.35 -13.84 4.46
N ALA A 707 0.37 -13.64 3.36
CA ALA A 707 0.79 -14.70 2.44
C ALA A 707 2.18 -15.29 2.77
N LYS A 708 2.72 -14.95 3.94
CA LYS A 708 4.05 -15.38 4.40
C LYS A 708 3.95 -16.29 5.60
N VAL A 709 4.83 -17.28 5.63
CA VAL A 709 5.12 -18.10 6.80
C VAL A 709 6.51 -17.74 7.31
N ILE A 710 6.59 -17.26 8.54
CA ILE A 710 7.85 -16.95 9.23
C ILE A 710 8.18 -18.13 10.13
N LEU A 711 9.26 -18.83 9.82
CA LEU A 711 9.81 -19.93 10.62
C LEU A 711 11.00 -19.40 11.43
N THR A 712 10.94 -19.56 12.74
CA THR A 712 11.99 -19.14 13.67
C THR A 712 12.73 -20.35 14.25
N PHE A 713 14.05 -20.25 14.32
CA PHE A 713 14.96 -21.29 14.76
C PHE A 713 15.92 -20.77 15.84
N PRO A 714 16.50 -21.65 16.66
CA PRO A 714 17.64 -21.29 17.50
C PRO A 714 18.82 -20.73 16.68
N THR A 715 19.63 -19.86 17.29
CA THR A 715 20.85 -19.29 16.68
C THR A 715 21.75 -20.37 16.08
N GLY A 716 22.28 -20.11 14.88
CA GLY A 716 23.14 -21.02 14.12
C GLY A 716 22.41 -22.17 13.40
N THR A 717 21.08 -22.19 13.36
CA THR A 717 20.33 -23.30 12.72
C THR A 717 20.25 -23.15 11.20
N VAL A 718 20.11 -21.92 10.69
CA VAL A 718 19.94 -21.67 9.25
C VAL A 718 21.30 -21.35 8.62
N ASP A 719 21.69 -22.15 7.61
CA ASP A 719 22.94 -22.04 6.85
C ASP A 719 22.77 -21.13 5.62
N SER A 720 23.75 -20.25 5.35
CA SER A 720 23.75 -19.37 4.17
C SER A 720 24.18 -20.08 2.88
N ALA A 721 24.84 -21.24 2.98
CA ALA A 721 25.34 -21.96 1.81
C ALA A 721 24.36 -23.03 1.28
N VAL A 722 23.20 -22.70 0.69
CA VAL A 722 22.33 -23.81 0.20
C VAL A 722 21.39 -23.60 -0.99
N ALA A 723 21.44 -24.59 -1.89
CA ALA A 723 20.43 -24.88 -2.89
C ALA A 723 19.49 -26.01 -2.40
N ASN A 724 18.19 -25.75 -2.39
CA ASN A 724 17.07 -26.69 -2.13
C ASN A 724 16.90 -27.25 -0.69
N ASN A 725 16.67 -26.37 0.29
CA ASN A 725 16.65 -26.74 1.71
C ASN A 725 15.31 -26.69 2.44
N LEU A 726 14.27 -26.16 1.80
CA LEU A 726 12.93 -26.13 2.39
C LEU A 726 12.03 -27.15 1.68
N ILE A 727 11.37 -27.99 2.46
CA ILE A 727 10.45 -29.03 2.00
C ILE A 727 9.11 -28.86 2.70
N THR A 728 8.02 -29.13 1.97
CA THR A 728 6.68 -29.29 2.54
C THR A 728 6.32 -30.78 2.61
N GLU A 729 5.76 -31.28 3.72
CA GLU A 729 5.50 -32.72 3.93
C GLU A 729 4.59 -33.37 2.85
N ALA A 730 4.86 -34.62 2.45
CA ALA A 730 4.17 -35.30 1.34
C ALA A 730 2.82 -35.95 1.68
N GLN A 731 2.00 -36.15 0.64
CA GLN A 731 0.58 -36.58 0.61
C GLN A 731 0.08 -37.44 1.79
N GLY A 732 -0.43 -36.77 2.82
CA GLY A 732 -1.16 -37.38 3.92
C GLY A 732 -1.36 -36.47 5.13
N GLY A 733 -0.47 -35.48 5.32
CA GLY A 733 -0.40 -34.70 6.57
C GLY A 733 -0.63 -33.18 6.49
N ILE A 734 -0.48 -32.51 5.34
CA ILE A 734 -0.46 -31.03 5.26
C ILE A 734 -1.67 -30.40 5.97
N GLY A 735 -1.43 -29.56 6.98
CA GLY A 735 -2.45 -28.82 7.72
C GLY A 735 -2.58 -27.34 7.34
N THR A 736 -1.48 -26.75 6.89
CA THR A 736 -1.32 -25.35 6.47
C THR A 736 -2.18 -25.07 5.26
N LYS A 737 -3.01 -24.05 5.38
CA LYS A 737 -4.09 -23.78 4.45
C LYS A 737 -4.44 -22.31 4.38
N ASP A 738 -5.00 -21.93 3.25
CA ASP A 738 -5.59 -20.61 3.05
C ASP A 738 -6.88 -20.44 3.88
N PRO A 739 -7.48 -19.24 3.96
CA PRO A 739 -8.77 -19.02 4.61
C PRO A 739 -9.92 -19.90 4.10
N LEU A 740 -9.76 -20.51 2.92
CA LEU A 740 -10.78 -21.31 2.24
C LEU A 740 -10.58 -22.81 2.46
N GLY A 741 -9.54 -23.19 3.19
CA GLY A 741 -9.21 -24.57 3.51
C GLY A 741 -8.37 -25.28 2.45
N ASN A 742 -7.95 -24.59 1.38
CA ASN A 742 -7.03 -25.14 0.39
C ASN A 742 -5.64 -25.26 1.01
N LYS A 743 -5.18 -26.50 1.10
CA LYS A 743 -3.86 -26.82 1.63
C LYS A 743 -2.77 -26.37 0.67
N ILE A 744 -1.64 -25.93 1.22
CA ILE A 744 -0.42 -25.69 0.42
C ILE A 744 -0.02 -26.99 -0.33
N PRO A 745 0.67 -26.89 -1.47
CA PRO A 745 1.04 -28.04 -2.27
C PRO A 745 2.09 -28.87 -1.54
N SER A 746 2.02 -30.19 -1.74
CA SER A 746 3.09 -31.12 -1.37
C SER A 746 4.24 -30.97 -2.35
N ASP A 747 5.11 -29.98 -2.11
CA ASP A 747 6.30 -29.72 -2.89
C ASP A 747 7.54 -30.40 -2.27
N THR A 748 8.32 -31.11 -3.09
CA THR A 748 9.40 -31.97 -2.59
C THR A 748 10.67 -31.19 -2.21
N TYR A 749 11.02 -30.12 -2.93
CA TYR A 749 12.19 -29.28 -2.62
C TYR A 749 12.03 -27.87 -3.21
N LYS A 750 12.27 -26.84 -2.39
CA LYS A 750 12.29 -25.45 -2.84
C LYS A 750 13.61 -24.77 -2.53
N SER A 751 14.07 -23.94 -3.47
CA SER A 751 15.27 -23.12 -3.32
C SER A 751 15.06 -22.07 -2.25
N LEU A 752 15.95 -22.05 -1.26
CA LEU A 752 16.00 -21.01 -0.24
C LEU A 752 16.91 -19.90 -0.78
N GLU A 753 16.36 -18.71 -0.98
CA GLU A 753 17.12 -17.53 -1.37
C GLU A 753 17.92 -17.00 -0.18
N ASP A 754 19.22 -16.83 -0.38
CA ASP A 754 20.12 -16.28 0.62
C ASP A 754 20.02 -14.74 0.67
N LYS A 755 19.62 -14.24 1.84
CA LYS A 755 19.59 -12.81 2.22
C LYS A 755 20.45 -12.51 3.44
N PHE A 756 21.39 -13.40 3.79
CA PHE A 756 22.37 -13.16 4.84
C PHE A 756 23.34 -12.11 4.35
N ALA A 757 23.51 -11.03 5.10
CA ALA A 757 24.62 -10.14 4.84
C ALA A 757 25.89 -10.75 5.48
N PRO A 758 27.06 -10.70 4.83
CA PRO A 758 28.29 -11.21 5.41
C PRO A 758 28.65 -10.36 6.62
N THR A 759 28.88 -10.99 7.78
CA THR A 759 29.24 -10.32 9.04
C THR A 759 30.59 -10.81 9.57
N PHE A 760 31.23 -10.07 10.48
CA PHE A 760 32.37 -10.57 11.24
C PHE A 760 32.34 -10.03 12.67
N THR A 761 33.02 -10.71 13.59
CA THR A 761 33.29 -10.22 14.95
C THR A 761 34.74 -9.76 15.06
N ASN A 762 35.04 -8.80 15.93
CA ASN A 762 36.37 -8.15 15.97
C ASN A 762 37.54 -9.13 16.21
N ASP A 763 37.29 -10.27 16.86
CA ASP A 763 38.25 -11.36 17.07
C ASP A 763 38.58 -12.16 15.79
N LYS A 764 37.80 -11.99 14.72
CA LYS A 764 38.03 -12.57 13.38
C LYS A 764 38.91 -11.69 12.47
N VAL A 765 39.47 -10.61 13.01
CA VAL A 765 40.44 -9.76 12.33
C VAL A 765 41.83 -10.04 12.89
N VAL A 766 42.72 -10.58 12.05
CA VAL A 766 44.06 -11.03 12.48
C VAL A 766 45.16 -10.49 11.57
N ALA A 767 46.33 -10.20 12.14
CA ALA A 767 47.53 -9.91 11.37
C ALA A 767 48.24 -11.24 11.04
N VAL A 768 48.34 -11.57 9.75
CA VAL A 768 49.06 -12.77 9.28
C VAL A 768 50.57 -12.54 9.37
N ASN A 769 51.01 -11.32 9.08
CA ASN A 769 52.37 -10.85 9.22
C ASN A 769 52.37 -9.32 9.31
N ALA A 770 53.55 -8.71 9.38
CA ALA A 770 53.68 -7.27 9.53
C ALA A 770 53.04 -6.46 8.38
N THR A 771 52.78 -7.02 7.20
CA THR A 771 52.21 -6.27 6.06
C THR A 771 50.84 -6.77 5.63
N THR A 772 50.25 -7.74 6.34
CA THR A 772 49.05 -8.44 5.88
C THR A 772 48.06 -8.65 7.01
N ILE A 773 46.82 -8.19 6.81
CA ILE A 773 45.69 -8.42 7.73
C ILE A 773 44.65 -9.27 7.01
N GLU A 774 44.10 -10.25 7.72
CA GLU A 774 42.96 -11.05 7.29
C GLU A 774 41.73 -10.71 8.12
N ILE A 775 40.60 -10.61 7.42
CA ILE A 775 39.27 -10.47 8.02
C ILE A 775 38.46 -11.67 7.57
N THR A 776 37.99 -12.47 8.53
CA THR A 776 37.13 -13.62 8.24
C THR A 776 35.67 -13.27 8.49
N PHE A 777 34.85 -13.39 7.45
CA PHE A 777 33.41 -13.18 7.48
C PHE A 777 32.65 -14.47 7.81
N SER A 778 31.36 -14.33 8.11
CA SER A 778 30.42 -15.42 8.38
C SER A 778 30.23 -16.35 7.18
N GLU A 779 30.44 -15.83 5.97
CA GLU A 779 30.14 -16.53 4.72
C GLU A 779 31.03 -16.12 3.55
N ASN A 780 30.88 -16.82 2.43
CA ASN A 780 31.70 -16.64 1.25
C ASN A 780 31.39 -15.32 0.56
N LEU A 781 32.43 -14.58 0.20
CA LEU A 781 32.34 -13.24 -0.38
C LEU A 781 32.36 -13.28 -1.91
N ALA A 782 31.70 -12.31 -2.54
CA ALA A 782 31.81 -12.13 -3.98
C ALA A 782 33.22 -11.69 -4.39
N THR A 783 33.86 -12.44 -5.28
CA THR A 783 35.21 -12.12 -5.75
C THR A 783 35.24 -10.97 -6.76
N GLY A 784 34.12 -10.64 -7.40
CA GLY A 784 34.03 -9.59 -8.44
C GLY A 784 34.35 -8.17 -7.95
N TYR A 785 34.24 -7.91 -6.65
CA TYR A 785 34.50 -6.60 -6.02
C TYR A 785 35.75 -6.61 -5.13
N SER A 786 36.53 -7.70 -5.13
CA SER A 786 37.58 -7.93 -4.14
C SER A 786 38.65 -6.82 -4.11
N ALA A 787 38.92 -6.17 -5.24
CA ALA A 787 39.88 -5.07 -5.34
C ALA A 787 39.37 -3.74 -4.73
N LEU A 788 38.06 -3.60 -4.55
CA LEU A 788 37.41 -2.43 -3.96
C LEU A 788 37.26 -2.56 -2.43
N TYR A 789 37.35 -3.77 -1.87
CA TYR A 789 37.19 -4.01 -0.42
C TYR A 789 38.20 -3.25 0.44
N LYS A 790 39.38 -2.92 -0.09
CA LYS A 790 40.34 -2.03 0.57
C LYS A 790 39.77 -0.66 0.92
N ASN A 791 38.75 -0.20 0.19
CA ASN A 791 38.11 1.09 0.42
C ASN A 791 37.12 1.05 1.58
N ASP A 792 36.81 -0.13 2.10
CA ASP A 792 35.77 -0.32 3.11
C ASP A 792 36.32 -0.28 4.54
N PHE A 793 37.65 -0.29 4.70
CA PHE A 793 38.33 -0.34 5.99
C PHE A 793 39.31 0.80 6.18
N VAL A 794 39.51 1.18 7.45
CA VAL A 794 40.52 2.12 7.92
C VAL A 794 41.40 1.40 8.93
N ILE A 795 42.72 1.46 8.77
CA ILE A 795 43.67 0.82 9.69
C ILE A 795 44.55 1.89 10.32
N THR A 796 44.74 1.79 11.63
CA THR A 796 45.69 2.60 12.39
C THR A 796 46.72 1.70 13.09
N ASN A 797 47.97 2.15 13.20
CA ASN A 797 49.05 1.53 13.98
C ASN A 797 49.69 2.63 14.83
N GLY A 798 49.60 2.51 16.16
CA GLY A 798 49.97 3.58 17.10
C GLY A 798 49.14 4.86 16.93
N GLY A 799 47.87 4.73 16.51
CA GLY A 799 46.97 5.86 16.23
C GLY A 799 47.18 6.57 14.89
N SER A 800 48.19 6.18 14.10
CA SER A 800 48.44 6.74 12.77
C SER A 800 47.87 5.86 11.66
N ASN A 801 47.25 6.47 10.64
CA ASN A 801 46.72 5.73 9.50
C ASN A 801 47.81 4.93 8.75
N VAL A 802 47.47 3.70 8.37
CA VAL A 802 48.25 2.82 7.51
C VAL A 802 47.45 2.60 6.23
N GLY A 803 48.08 2.81 5.07
CA GLY A 803 47.40 2.66 3.79
C GLY A 803 47.20 1.19 3.44
N ILE A 804 46.10 0.88 2.76
CA ILE A 804 45.84 -0.44 2.20
C ILE A 804 46.21 -0.41 0.72
N LYS A 805 47.28 -1.11 0.36
CA LYS A 805 47.80 -1.20 -1.01
C LYS A 805 46.84 -1.96 -1.91
N SER A 806 46.39 -3.13 -1.45
CA SER A 806 45.50 -4.01 -2.19
C SER A 806 44.62 -4.82 -1.24
N SER A 807 43.47 -5.24 -1.75
CA SER A 807 42.62 -6.23 -1.13
C SER A 807 42.39 -7.39 -2.08
N THR A 808 42.37 -8.61 -1.54
CA THR A 808 41.91 -9.81 -2.24
C THR A 808 40.86 -10.48 -1.36
N ALA A 809 39.96 -11.24 -2.00
CA ALA A 809 38.96 -12.03 -1.30
C ALA A 809 39.06 -13.47 -1.79
N THR A 810 39.03 -14.42 -0.86
CA THR A 810 38.97 -15.84 -1.17
C THR A 810 38.04 -16.48 -0.16
N GLU A 811 36.95 -17.07 -0.64
CA GLU A 811 35.89 -17.61 0.22
C GLU A 811 35.43 -16.56 1.25
N LYS A 812 35.54 -16.86 2.55
CA LYS A 812 35.10 -15.98 3.64
C LYS A 812 36.11 -14.91 4.03
N VAL A 813 37.29 -14.90 3.43
CA VAL A 813 38.43 -14.11 3.93
C VAL A 813 38.75 -12.96 3.00
N ILE A 814 38.81 -11.75 3.56
CA ILE A 814 39.44 -10.60 2.93
C ILE A 814 40.88 -10.52 3.41
N ARG A 815 41.84 -10.54 2.49
CA ARG A 815 43.24 -10.18 2.75
C ARG A 815 43.48 -8.73 2.36
N LEU A 816 43.93 -7.94 3.32
CA LEU A 816 44.41 -6.57 3.12
C LEU A 816 45.94 -6.57 3.15
N THR A 817 46.56 -6.13 2.07
CA THR A 817 48.00 -5.88 2.00
C THR A 817 48.25 -4.40 2.27
N LEU A 818 49.10 -4.12 3.25
CA LEU A 818 49.40 -2.78 3.71
C LEU A 818 50.50 -2.13 2.86
N ASP A 819 50.51 -0.80 2.81
CA ASP A 819 51.52 -0.01 2.09
C ASP A 819 52.89 -0.01 2.79
N ARG A 820 52.93 -0.31 4.09
CA ARG A 820 54.13 -0.50 4.91
C ARG A 820 53.93 -1.57 5.97
N ALA A 821 55.03 -2.04 6.55
CA ALA A 821 55.00 -2.96 7.69
C ALA A 821 54.46 -2.27 8.95
N LEU A 822 53.66 -3.00 9.73
CA LEU A 822 53.17 -2.65 11.06
C LEU A 822 54.33 -2.67 12.05
N ASP A 823 54.40 -1.66 12.91
CA ASP A 823 55.28 -1.69 14.07
C ASP A 823 54.68 -2.63 15.11
N THR A 824 55.40 -3.72 15.39
CA THR A 824 54.99 -4.77 16.32
C THR A 824 54.90 -4.29 17.77
N ALA A 825 55.50 -3.13 18.09
CA ALA A 825 55.44 -2.51 19.41
C ALA A 825 54.20 -1.61 19.60
N GLN A 826 53.43 -1.35 18.54
CA GLN A 826 52.30 -0.42 18.54
C GLN A 826 50.97 -1.16 18.36
N GLU A 827 49.92 -0.65 19.01
CA GLU A 827 48.57 -1.19 18.85
C GLU A 827 48.05 -0.94 17.43
N THR A 828 47.50 -1.98 16.81
CA THR A 828 46.89 -1.88 15.48
C THR A 828 45.37 -2.01 15.59
N VAL A 829 44.62 -1.08 15.02
CA VAL A 829 43.16 -1.10 15.02
C VAL A 829 42.63 -1.02 13.60
N LEU A 830 41.76 -1.95 13.21
CA LEU A 830 41.03 -1.95 11.94
C LEU A 830 39.57 -1.60 12.17
N THR A 831 39.04 -0.62 11.45
CA THR A 831 37.65 -0.16 11.56
C THR A 831 36.99 -0.14 10.18
N PRO A 832 35.85 -0.83 9.97
CA PRO A 832 35.06 -0.67 8.75
C PRO A 832 34.37 0.69 8.69
N LYS A 833 34.10 1.19 7.49
CA LYS A 833 33.31 2.42 7.29
C LYS A 833 31.84 2.19 7.61
N SER A 834 31.13 3.25 7.99
CA SER A 834 29.70 3.19 8.34
C SER A 834 28.76 3.12 7.14
N SER A 835 29.21 3.46 5.93
CA SER A 835 28.39 3.48 4.72
C SER A 835 29.26 3.42 3.44
N ASN A 836 28.63 3.15 2.29
CA ASN A 836 29.27 2.99 0.97
C ASN A 836 30.28 1.83 0.92
N LEU A 837 29.87 0.68 1.47
CA LEU A 837 30.68 -0.52 1.52
C LEU A 837 30.51 -1.34 0.25
N ASN A 838 31.59 -1.98 -0.18
CA ASN A 838 31.63 -2.86 -1.35
C ASN A 838 31.59 -4.33 -0.94
N VAL A 839 32.03 -4.67 0.29
CA VAL A 839 31.97 -6.05 0.82
C VAL A 839 30.56 -6.60 0.71
N GLN A 840 30.43 -7.72 0.00
CA GLN A 840 29.17 -8.42 -0.21
C GLN A 840 29.45 -9.92 -0.37
N ASP A 841 28.45 -10.74 -0.05
CA ASP A 841 28.49 -12.18 -0.28
C ASP A 841 28.35 -12.52 -1.79
N ILE A 842 28.34 -13.82 -2.12
CA ILE A 842 28.14 -14.30 -3.50
C ILE A 842 26.76 -13.87 -4.07
N PRO A 843 25.64 -13.98 -3.34
CA PRO A 843 24.32 -13.47 -3.77
C PRO A 843 24.21 -11.95 -3.97
N GLY A 844 25.13 -11.15 -3.43
CA GLY A 844 25.16 -9.69 -3.53
C GLY A 844 24.55 -8.94 -2.34
N ASN A 845 24.34 -9.59 -1.20
CA ASN A 845 23.96 -8.94 0.06
C ASN A 845 25.17 -8.20 0.65
N THR A 846 25.05 -6.89 0.85
CA THR A 846 26.14 -6.02 1.30
C THR A 846 26.35 -6.12 2.82
N PHE A 847 27.61 -6.17 3.27
CA PHE A 847 27.99 -6.10 4.68
C PHE A 847 27.44 -4.82 5.34
N VAL A 848 26.81 -4.98 6.50
CA VAL A 848 26.35 -3.88 7.35
C VAL A 848 27.10 -3.96 8.70
N PRO A 849 27.98 -3.00 9.03
CA PRO A 849 28.73 -3.01 10.28
C PRO A 849 27.80 -2.81 11.47
N ASN A 850 27.97 -3.63 12.50
CA ASN A 850 27.30 -3.44 13.77
C ASN A 850 28.08 -2.48 14.69
N ALA A 851 27.51 -2.13 15.84
CA ALA A 851 28.13 -1.22 16.81
C ALA A 851 29.50 -1.70 17.31
N ALA A 852 29.72 -3.01 17.44
CA ALA A 852 31.01 -3.56 17.84
C ALA A 852 32.05 -3.41 16.73
N ASN A 853 31.67 -3.62 15.47
CA ASN A 853 32.55 -3.44 14.32
C ASN A 853 32.99 -1.98 14.19
N LEU A 854 32.07 -1.03 14.35
CA LEU A 854 32.38 0.41 14.28
C LEU A 854 33.27 0.88 15.44
N GLY A 855 33.33 0.12 16.54
CA GLY A 855 34.27 0.35 17.65
C GLY A 855 35.74 -0.01 17.34
N GLY A 856 36.01 -0.64 16.19
CA GLY A 856 37.35 -1.04 15.77
C GLY A 856 37.83 -2.36 16.37
N ALA A 857 38.50 -3.18 15.56
CA ALA A 857 39.11 -4.44 15.96
C ALA A 857 40.59 -4.22 16.30
N VAL A 858 40.96 -4.44 17.57
CA VAL A 858 42.36 -4.41 18.03
C VAL A 858 43.06 -5.71 17.62
N ILE A 859 44.09 -5.60 16.80
CA ILE A 859 44.80 -6.72 16.18
C ILE A 859 46.09 -7.04 16.96
N LYS A 860 46.18 -8.25 17.50
CA LYS A 860 47.41 -8.76 18.15
C LYS A 860 48.24 -9.56 17.15
N LEU A 861 49.54 -9.27 17.07
CA LEU A 861 50.51 -10.03 16.25
C LEU A 861 50.94 -11.31 17.00
N THR A 862 50.09 -12.32 17.01
CA THR A 862 50.38 -13.65 17.59
C THR A 862 50.46 -14.69 16.47
N GLY A 863 51.65 -15.24 16.16
CA GLY A 863 51.74 -16.35 15.19
C GLY A 863 53.09 -16.62 14.52
N VAL A 864 54.11 -15.77 14.68
CA VAL A 864 55.39 -15.92 13.95
C VAL A 864 56.07 -17.28 14.18
N ALA A 865 55.96 -17.85 15.38
CA ALA A 865 56.54 -19.16 15.71
C ALA A 865 55.78 -20.35 15.11
N GLU A 866 54.46 -20.23 14.88
CA GLU A 866 53.61 -21.28 14.33
C GLU A 866 53.82 -21.40 12.82
N GLN A 867 53.93 -20.26 12.12
CA GLN A 867 54.21 -20.27 10.68
C GLN A 867 55.60 -20.84 10.36
N ALA A 868 56.62 -20.54 11.18
CA ALA A 868 57.95 -21.13 11.02
C ALA A 868 57.94 -22.66 11.17
N ALA A 869 57.07 -23.20 12.04
CA ALA A 869 56.90 -24.64 12.23
C ALA A 869 56.17 -25.30 11.05
N VAL A 870 55.17 -24.63 10.48
CA VAL A 870 54.48 -25.08 9.25
C VAL A 870 55.46 -25.15 8.08
N ASP A 871 56.24 -24.09 7.86
CA ASP A 871 57.22 -24.04 6.76
C ASP A 871 58.27 -25.15 6.87
N ALA A 872 58.69 -25.48 8.10
CA ALA A 872 59.62 -26.57 8.36
C ALA A 872 59.05 -27.96 8.02
N VAL A 873 57.77 -28.21 8.35
CA VAL A 873 57.08 -29.47 7.98
C VAL A 873 56.89 -29.55 6.47
N VAL A 874 56.45 -28.46 5.83
CA VAL A 874 56.23 -28.39 4.38
C VAL A 874 57.51 -28.64 3.59
N ALA A 875 58.63 -28.02 4.01
CA ALA A 875 59.93 -28.24 3.40
C ALA A 875 60.36 -29.72 3.49
N ALA A 876 60.13 -30.36 4.64
CA ALA A 876 60.50 -31.75 4.87
C ALA A 876 59.68 -32.76 4.04
N MET A 877 58.51 -32.37 3.50
CA MET A 877 57.70 -33.25 2.63
C MET A 877 58.41 -33.64 1.33
N SER A 878 59.30 -32.76 0.84
CA SER A 878 60.14 -33.02 -0.33
C SER A 878 61.31 -33.99 -0.07
N GLY A 879 61.60 -34.28 1.21
CA GLY A 879 62.70 -35.14 1.66
C GLY A 879 62.33 -36.62 1.91
N SER A 880 63.21 -37.34 2.60
CA SER A 880 62.99 -38.75 2.98
C SER A 880 61.89 -38.90 4.04
N LYS A 881 61.37 -40.13 4.22
CA LYS A 881 60.37 -40.43 5.27
C LYS A 881 60.90 -40.07 6.66
N ASP A 882 62.19 -40.31 6.91
CA ASP A 882 62.84 -39.97 8.18
C ASP A 882 62.98 -38.46 8.39
N ALA A 883 63.19 -37.69 7.31
CA ALA A 883 63.24 -36.23 7.37
C ALA A 883 61.86 -35.64 7.73
N LEU A 884 60.79 -36.16 7.12
CA LEU A 884 59.41 -35.77 7.44
C LEU A 884 59.05 -36.16 8.88
N LEU A 885 59.37 -37.38 9.31
CA LEU A 885 59.11 -37.84 10.68
C LEU A 885 59.84 -36.98 11.71
N SER A 886 61.09 -36.59 11.43
CA SER A 886 61.88 -35.73 12.30
C SER A 886 61.29 -34.32 12.39
N ALA A 887 60.88 -33.73 11.26
CA ALA A 887 60.24 -32.42 11.23
C ALA A 887 58.88 -32.40 11.96
N LEU A 888 58.07 -33.44 11.77
CA LEU A 888 56.80 -33.60 12.47
C LEU A 888 56.99 -33.73 13.99
N LYS A 889 57.97 -34.52 14.44
CA LYS A 889 58.31 -34.66 15.86
C LYS A 889 58.84 -33.37 16.48
N ALA A 890 59.76 -32.68 15.80
CA ALA A 890 60.36 -31.44 16.28
C ALA A 890 59.32 -30.32 16.47
N ASN A 891 58.28 -30.32 15.65
CA ASN A 891 57.22 -29.32 15.67
C ASN A 891 55.91 -29.81 16.31
N ALA A 892 55.89 -31.03 16.88
CA ALA A 892 54.66 -31.66 17.37
C ALA A 892 54.00 -30.85 18.50
N ASN A 893 54.77 -30.21 19.38
CA ASN A 893 54.21 -29.38 20.45
C ASN A 893 53.66 -28.05 19.92
N THR A 894 54.40 -27.41 19.01
CA THR A 894 54.01 -26.12 18.40
C THR A 894 52.76 -26.29 17.55
N LEU A 895 52.70 -27.36 16.76
CA LEU A 895 51.59 -27.69 15.87
C LEU A 895 50.56 -28.64 16.49
N LYS A 896 50.69 -29.01 17.77
CA LYS A 896 49.77 -29.90 18.52
C LYS A 896 49.46 -31.24 17.81
N LEU A 897 50.50 -31.91 17.30
CA LEU A 897 50.37 -33.14 16.51
C LEU A 897 50.49 -34.40 17.39
N THR A 898 49.66 -35.41 17.11
CA THR A 898 49.81 -36.76 17.66
C THR A 898 50.34 -37.68 16.57
N ILE A 899 51.60 -38.06 16.66
CA ILE A 899 52.31 -38.82 15.61
C ILE A 899 52.35 -40.30 15.95
N VAL A 900 51.83 -41.14 15.06
CA VAL A 900 51.96 -42.60 15.07
C VAL A 900 52.95 -42.98 13.98
N GLU A 901 54.14 -43.42 14.39
CA GLU A 901 55.29 -43.56 13.48
C GLU A 901 55.04 -44.54 12.32
N THR A 902 54.25 -45.59 12.56
CA THR A 902 53.87 -46.58 11.54
C THR A 902 53.02 -46.00 10.40
N ASN A 903 52.42 -44.82 10.61
CA ASN A 903 51.55 -44.17 9.63
C ASN A 903 52.29 -43.14 8.76
N ILE A 904 53.62 -43.06 8.84
CA ILE A 904 54.41 -42.01 8.18
C ILE A 904 54.17 -41.93 6.65
N ASP A 905 53.89 -43.05 6.01
CA ASP A 905 53.57 -43.10 4.58
C ASP A 905 52.23 -42.45 4.25
N ALA A 906 51.23 -42.73 5.07
CA ALA A 906 49.91 -42.11 4.95
C ALA A 906 49.95 -40.62 5.31
N TYR A 907 50.75 -40.20 6.30
CA TYR A 907 50.97 -38.78 6.57
C TYR A 907 51.63 -38.07 5.39
N LYS A 908 52.63 -38.70 4.75
CA LYS A 908 53.31 -38.10 3.60
C LYS A 908 52.36 -37.85 2.43
N GLU A 909 51.43 -38.76 2.17
CA GLU A 909 50.39 -38.60 1.16
C GLU A 909 49.35 -37.53 1.59
N ALA A 910 48.88 -37.57 2.84
CA ALA A 910 47.83 -36.68 3.33
C ALA A 910 48.27 -35.22 3.51
N LEU A 911 49.57 -34.98 3.72
CA LEU A 911 50.13 -33.65 3.93
C LEU A 911 50.46 -32.91 2.63
N VAL A 912 50.40 -33.58 1.46
CA VAL A 912 50.66 -32.94 0.16
C VAL A 912 49.76 -31.73 -0.03
N GLY A 913 50.37 -30.57 -0.28
CA GLY A 913 49.66 -29.32 -0.55
C GLY A 913 49.08 -28.61 0.69
N LYS A 914 49.29 -29.13 1.91
CA LYS A 914 48.88 -28.44 3.14
C LYS A 914 49.88 -27.33 3.49
N THR A 915 49.39 -26.12 3.76
CA THR A 915 50.22 -24.92 3.93
C THR A 915 49.96 -24.14 5.22
N ASN A 916 49.10 -24.65 6.10
CA ASN A 916 48.79 -24.05 7.40
C ASN A 916 48.70 -25.13 8.50
N ALA A 917 48.77 -24.71 9.76
CA ALA A 917 48.83 -25.60 10.91
C ALA A 917 47.58 -26.48 11.08
N THR A 918 46.38 -25.91 10.85
CA THR A 918 45.11 -26.61 11.03
C THR A 918 44.95 -27.75 10.03
N ASP A 919 45.30 -27.52 8.77
CA ASP A 919 45.23 -28.54 7.74
C ASP A 919 46.19 -29.71 7.99
N ILE A 920 47.38 -29.41 8.50
CA ILE A 920 48.37 -30.41 8.90
C ILE A 920 47.86 -31.24 10.10
N GLN A 921 47.26 -30.59 11.09
CA GLN A 921 46.64 -31.25 12.25
C GLN A 921 45.53 -32.22 11.83
N ASN A 922 44.61 -31.76 10.98
CA ASN A 922 43.45 -32.55 10.54
C ASN A 922 43.89 -33.75 9.69
N ALA A 923 44.80 -33.54 8.73
CA ALA A 923 45.32 -34.63 7.90
C ALA A 923 45.96 -35.75 8.72
N ILE A 924 46.74 -35.40 9.75
CA ILE A 924 47.38 -36.39 10.64
C ILE A 924 46.36 -37.10 11.51
N LYS A 925 45.34 -36.39 12.01
CA LYS A 925 44.26 -36.97 12.81
C LYS A 925 43.44 -37.98 12.00
N GLU A 926 43.03 -37.64 10.79
CA GLU A 926 42.24 -38.53 9.92
C GLU A 926 42.98 -39.84 9.59
N VAL A 927 44.28 -39.74 9.29
CA VAL A 927 45.11 -40.92 9.05
C VAL A 927 45.15 -41.84 10.28
N ASN A 928 45.23 -41.28 11.48
CA ASN A 928 45.25 -42.07 12.72
C ASN A 928 43.91 -42.74 13.02
N GLU A 929 42.80 -42.03 12.84
CA GLU A 929 41.46 -42.57 13.06
C GLU A 929 41.15 -43.69 12.06
N SER A 930 41.53 -43.53 10.80
CA SER A 930 41.38 -44.56 9.77
C SER A 930 42.17 -45.84 10.11
N ALA A 931 43.42 -45.70 10.55
CA ALA A 931 44.23 -46.85 10.97
C ALA A 931 43.63 -47.60 12.19
N ALA A 932 43.02 -46.88 13.13
CA ALA A 932 42.37 -47.48 14.30
C ALA A 932 41.10 -48.29 13.95
N VAL A 933 40.35 -47.87 12.92
CA VAL A 933 39.17 -48.61 12.43
C VAL A 933 39.57 -49.94 11.82
N VAL A 934 40.62 -49.96 10.98
CA VAL A 934 41.16 -51.19 10.37
C VAL A 934 41.61 -52.19 11.45
N ALA A 935 42.30 -51.72 12.49
CA ALA A 935 42.79 -52.58 13.57
C ALA A 935 41.64 -53.32 14.31
N LYS A 936 40.51 -52.66 14.56
CA LYS A 936 39.34 -53.27 15.23
C LYS A 936 38.68 -54.37 14.39
N VAL A 937 38.64 -54.22 13.06
CA VAL A 937 38.09 -55.25 12.18
C VAL A 937 38.98 -56.48 12.17
N VAL A 938 40.30 -56.28 12.12
CA VAL A 938 41.27 -57.37 12.19
C VAL A 938 41.14 -58.14 13.52
N GLU A 939 40.93 -57.46 14.63
CA GLU A 939 40.70 -58.09 15.94
C GLU A 939 39.45 -59.00 15.94
N LYS A 940 38.32 -58.53 15.40
CA LYS A 940 37.08 -59.30 15.28
C LYS A 940 37.24 -60.58 14.45
N ILE A 941 37.95 -60.50 13.33
CA ILE A 941 38.20 -61.66 12.46
C ILE A 941 39.16 -62.66 13.13
N ASN A 942 40.16 -62.16 13.84
CA ASN A 942 41.09 -63.00 14.58
C ASN A 942 40.41 -63.76 15.73
N ALA A 943 39.37 -63.20 16.34
CA ALA A 943 38.59 -63.86 17.40
C ALA A 943 37.73 -65.05 16.92
N LEU A 944 37.48 -65.19 15.61
CA LEU A 944 36.67 -66.30 15.08
C LEU A 944 37.33 -67.68 15.34
N PRO A 945 36.56 -68.71 15.74
CA PRO A 945 37.04 -70.08 15.89
C PRO A 945 37.64 -70.67 14.60
N ALA A 946 38.40 -71.77 14.74
CA ALA A 946 38.89 -72.52 13.60
C ALA A 946 37.72 -73.13 12.78
N VAL A 947 37.89 -73.21 11.46
CA VAL A 947 36.81 -73.58 10.52
C VAL A 947 36.22 -74.96 10.80
N ASP A 948 37.05 -75.93 11.20
CA ASP A 948 36.64 -77.30 11.55
C ASP A 948 35.91 -77.40 12.91
N LYS A 949 35.89 -76.31 13.69
CA LYS A 949 35.20 -76.19 14.98
C LYS A 949 33.95 -75.31 14.91
N LEU A 950 33.64 -74.73 13.75
CA LEU A 950 32.45 -73.92 13.56
C LEU A 950 31.19 -74.77 13.60
N THR A 951 30.21 -74.30 14.37
CA THR A 951 28.85 -74.84 14.43
C THR A 951 27.85 -73.76 14.04
N LEU A 952 26.56 -74.10 13.88
CA LEU A 952 25.53 -73.11 13.54
C LEU A 952 25.39 -71.99 14.59
N ASP A 953 25.77 -72.23 15.84
CA ASP A 953 25.74 -71.20 16.90
C ASP A 953 26.73 -70.06 16.66
N ASN A 954 27.82 -70.32 15.92
CA ASN A 954 28.83 -69.31 15.58
C ASN A 954 28.40 -68.38 14.42
N LYS A 955 27.22 -68.59 13.84
CA LYS A 955 26.73 -67.84 12.67
C LYS A 955 26.69 -66.32 12.90
N VAL A 956 26.31 -65.88 14.09
CA VAL A 956 26.19 -64.44 14.41
C VAL A 956 27.56 -63.77 14.38
N GLU A 957 28.56 -64.33 15.06
CA GLU A 957 29.91 -63.78 15.16
C GLU A 957 30.61 -63.73 13.79
N VAL A 958 30.46 -64.78 12.98
CA VAL A 958 31.01 -64.85 11.62
C VAL A 958 30.36 -63.78 10.72
N ASN A 959 29.05 -63.58 10.83
CA ASN A 959 28.34 -62.54 10.07
C ASN A 959 28.68 -61.12 10.52
N GLU A 960 28.87 -60.89 11.82
CA GLU A 960 29.31 -59.60 12.34
C GLU A 960 30.73 -59.24 11.88
N ALA A 961 31.66 -60.19 11.89
CA ALA A 961 33.00 -59.99 11.36
C ALA A 961 32.98 -59.68 9.86
N LYS A 962 32.12 -60.37 9.09
CA LYS A 962 31.93 -60.11 7.66
C LYS A 962 31.34 -58.73 7.40
N ALA A 963 30.30 -58.35 8.14
CA ALA A 963 29.68 -57.04 8.02
C ALA A 963 30.64 -55.90 8.42
N ALA A 964 31.50 -56.11 9.42
CA ALA A 964 32.51 -55.12 9.81
C ALA A 964 33.58 -54.94 8.73
N TYR A 965 34.01 -56.02 8.08
CA TYR A 965 34.93 -55.99 6.94
C TYR A 965 34.33 -55.32 5.69
N ASP A 966 33.06 -55.59 5.39
CA ASP A 966 32.37 -55.03 4.22
C ASP A 966 32.10 -53.52 4.33
N LYS A 967 32.14 -52.97 5.55
CA LYS A 967 31.99 -51.53 5.81
C LYS A 967 33.28 -50.73 5.61
N LEU A 968 34.42 -51.40 5.49
CA LEU A 968 35.69 -50.74 5.21
C LEU A 968 35.75 -50.28 3.75
N ASP A 969 36.34 -49.11 3.51
CA ASP A 969 36.59 -48.64 2.15
C ASP A 969 37.70 -49.44 1.45
N ALA A 970 37.87 -49.24 0.14
CA ALA A 970 38.84 -50.00 -0.66
C ALA A 970 40.31 -49.85 -0.18
N LYS A 971 40.69 -48.68 0.35
CA LYS A 971 42.05 -48.45 0.89
C LYS A 971 42.21 -49.16 2.24
N GLN A 972 41.19 -49.12 3.08
CA GLN A 972 41.13 -49.79 4.38
C GLN A 972 41.12 -51.32 4.25
N GLN A 973 40.32 -51.87 3.34
CA GLN A 973 40.32 -53.31 3.01
C GLN A 973 41.66 -53.75 2.44
N GLY A 974 42.27 -52.94 1.56
CA GLY A 974 43.61 -53.19 1.01
C GLY A 974 44.74 -53.18 2.06
N SER A 975 44.49 -52.63 3.25
CA SER A 975 45.41 -52.63 4.38
C SER A 975 45.29 -53.88 5.27
N ILE A 976 44.26 -54.70 5.07
CA ILE A 976 44.08 -55.98 5.78
C ILE A 976 44.81 -57.09 5.02
N THR A 977 45.56 -57.92 5.74
CA THR A 977 46.33 -58.99 5.11
C THR A 977 45.43 -60.07 4.53
N LYS A 978 45.84 -60.65 3.40
CA LYS A 978 45.09 -61.70 2.71
C LYS A 978 44.75 -62.89 3.62
N ALA A 979 45.63 -63.25 4.56
CA ALA A 979 45.41 -64.34 5.49
C ALA A 979 44.19 -64.12 6.42
N ILE A 980 43.92 -62.87 6.80
CA ILE A 980 42.76 -62.50 7.64
C ILE A 980 41.48 -62.58 6.81
N VAL A 981 41.52 -62.11 5.56
CA VAL A 981 40.38 -62.19 4.63
C VAL A 981 40.03 -63.65 4.31
N ASP A 982 41.04 -64.47 3.99
CA ASP A 982 40.86 -65.90 3.70
C ASP A 982 40.24 -66.65 4.91
N LYS A 983 40.62 -66.29 6.14
CA LYS A 983 40.04 -66.86 7.37
C LYS A 983 38.55 -66.56 7.48
N LEU A 984 38.15 -65.32 7.21
CA LEU A 984 36.76 -64.87 7.24
C LEU A 984 35.92 -65.58 6.17
N ASP A 985 36.42 -65.67 4.94
CA ASP A 985 35.71 -66.32 3.84
C ASP A 985 35.52 -67.82 4.09
N ALA A 986 36.54 -68.50 4.62
CA ALA A 986 36.45 -69.91 4.97
C ALA A 986 35.42 -70.16 6.08
N ALA A 987 35.32 -69.27 7.07
CA ALA A 987 34.32 -69.36 8.13
C ALA A 987 32.88 -69.18 7.59
N VAL A 988 32.66 -68.23 6.68
CA VAL A 988 31.36 -68.02 6.02
C VAL A 988 30.94 -69.23 5.20
N ALA A 989 31.87 -69.83 4.45
CA ALA A 989 31.58 -71.00 3.61
C ALA A 989 31.14 -72.23 4.42
N GLN A 990 31.74 -72.45 5.59
CA GLN A 990 31.42 -73.59 6.45
C GLN A 990 30.04 -73.47 7.10
N ILE A 991 29.64 -72.27 7.56
CA ILE A 991 28.29 -72.03 8.10
C ILE A 991 27.23 -72.32 7.04
N LYS A 992 27.44 -71.88 5.79
CA LYS A 992 26.51 -72.12 4.68
C LYS A 992 26.34 -73.61 4.34
N LYS A 993 27.38 -74.43 4.51
CA LYS A 993 27.31 -75.88 4.32
C LYS A 993 26.44 -76.55 5.39
N LEU A 994 26.63 -76.17 6.66
CA LEU A 994 25.88 -76.71 7.79
C LEU A 994 24.38 -76.39 7.73
N GLU A 995 23.99 -75.29 7.06
CA GLU A 995 22.58 -74.93 6.83
C GLU A 995 21.89 -75.77 5.74
N GLY A 996 22.64 -76.32 4.78
CA GLY A 996 22.08 -77.07 3.64
C GLY A 996 21.61 -78.48 3.97
N ASP A 997 22.21 -79.13 4.96
CA ASP A 997 21.94 -80.55 5.27
C ASP A 997 20.67 -80.76 6.11
N ALA A 998 20.12 -79.72 6.75
CA ALA A 998 18.93 -79.83 7.61
C ALA A 998 17.57 -79.83 6.86
N GLY A 999 17.52 -79.36 5.60
CA GLY A 999 16.25 -79.07 4.89
C GLY A 999 15.64 -80.20 4.03
N SER A 1000 16.24 -81.39 3.96
CA SER A 1000 15.85 -82.40 2.94
C SER A 1000 14.73 -83.38 3.32
N ALA A 1001 14.43 -83.60 4.61
CA ALA A 1001 13.42 -84.57 5.04
C ALA A 1001 11.97 -84.02 5.04
N ASP A 1002 11.80 -82.75 5.40
CA ASP A 1002 10.46 -82.13 5.54
C ASP A 1002 9.77 -81.89 4.19
N ALA A 1003 10.56 -81.62 3.14
CA ALA A 1003 10.03 -81.37 1.79
C ALA A 1003 9.37 -82.61 1.17
N ILE A 1004 9.93 -83.81 1.39
CA ILE A 1004 9.37 -85.07 0.86
C ILE A 1004 8.06 -85.41 1.59
N LYS A 1005 8.03 -85.24 2.92
CA LYS A 1005 6.84 -85.52 3.73
C LYS A 1005 5.66 -84.63 3.35
N LYS A 1006 5.90 -83.35 3.06
CA LYS A 1006 4.88 -82.38 2.65
C LYS A 1006 4.13 -82.84 1.39
N VAL A 1007 4.85 -83.32 0.37
CA VAL A 1007 4.24 -83.77 -0.89
C VAL A 1007 3.39 -85.03 -0.68
N VAL A 1008 3.89 -85.98 0.09
CA VAL A 1008 3.17 -87.23 0.37
C VAL A 1008 1.86 -86.96 1.11
N ASP A 1009 1.87 -86.10 2.12
CA ASP A 1009 0.68 -85.75 2.90
C ASP A 1009 -0.35 -85.00 2.03
N ALA A 1010 0.09 -84.03 1.23
CA ALA A 1010 -0.78 -83.24 0.36
C ALA A 1010 -1.53 -84.10 -0.67
N VAL A 1011 -0.84 -85.05 -1.31
CA VAL A 1011 -1.46 -85.95 -2.30
C VAL A 1011 -2.36 -86.98 -1.64
N ASN A 1012 -1.99 -87.50 -0.47
CA ASN A 1012 -2.82 -88.45 0.25
C ASN A 1012 -4.13 -87.82 0.74
N ALA A 1013 -4.11 -86.53 1.08
CA ALA A 1013 -5.29 -85.76 1.46
C ALA A 1013 -6.26 -85.48 0.29
N LEU A 1014 -5.85 -85.69 -0.97
CA LEU A 1014 -6.76 -85.54 -2.10
C LEU A 1014 -7.88 -86.60 -2.04
N PRO A 1015 -9.13 -86.24 -2.37
CA PRO A 1015 -10.22 -87.22 -2.50
C PRO A 1015 -9.90 -88.33 -3.51
N ALA A 1016 -10.68 -89.41 -3.47
CA ALA A 1016 -10.62 -90.41 -4.53
C ALA A 1016 -11.07 -89.78 -5.87
N LYS A 1017 -10.58 -90.33 -6.99
CA LYS A 1017 -10.88 -89.79 -8.33
C LYS A 1017 -12.38 -89.55 -8.57
N ALA A 1018 -13.24 -90.46 -8.11
CA ALA A 1018 -14.69 -90.35 -8.30
C ALA A 1018 -15.33 -89.20 -7.50
N ASP A 1019 -14.69 -88.75 -6.43
CA ASP A 1019 -15.19 -87.71 -5.51
C ASP A 1019 -14.54 -86.35 -5.77
N LEU A 1020 -13.67 -86.25 -6.77
CA LEU A 1020 -13.07 -84.98 -7.15
C LEU A 1020 -14.11 -84.09 -7.81
N THR A 1021 -14.04 -82.81 -7.42
CA THR A 1021 -14.87 -81.71 -7.92
C THR A 1021 -13.96 -80.51 -8.20
N LEU A 1022 -14.46 -79.48 -8.87
CA LEU A 1022 -13.66 -78.29 -9.18
C LEU A 1022 -13.16 -77.53 -7.94
N ASP A 1023 -13.81 -77.65 -6.79
CA ASP A 1023 -13.34 -77.05 -5.55
C ASP A 1023 -11.99 -77.64 -5.09
N HIS A 1024 -11.70 -78.88 -5.49
CA HIS A 1024 -10.44 -79.56 -5.20
C HIS A 1024 -9.31 -79.14 -6.15
N LYS A 1025 -9.59 -78.33 -7.19
CA LYS A 1025 -8.60 -77.91 -8.19
C LYS A 1025 -7.34 -77.33 -7.56
N GLN A 1026 -7.50 -76.42 -6.60
CA GLN A 1026 -6.36 -75.76 -5.98
C GLN A 1026 -5.52 -76.74 -5.15
N ALA A 1027 -6.17 -77.67 -4.44
CA ALA A 1027 -5.47 -78.68 -3.65
C ALA A 1027 -4.65 -79.61 -4.57
N VAL A 1028 -5.23 -80.04 -5.70
CA VAL A 1028 -4.55 -80.87 -6.69
C VAL A 1028 -3.39 -80.12 -7.35
N ALA A 1029 -3.59 -78.86 -7.75
CA ALA A 1029 -2.55 -78.02 -8.34
C ALA A 1029 -1.41 -77.72 -7.36
N ASN A 1030 -1.71 -77.49 -6.09
CA ASN A 1030 -0.71 -77.30 -5.04
C ASN A 1030 0.11 -78.58 -4.83
N ALA A 1031 -0.53 -79.74 -4.77
CA ALA A 1031 0.15 -81.01 -4.65
C ALA A 1031 1.05 -81.30 -5.87
N GLU A 1032 0.61 -80.93 -7.08
CA GLU A 1032 1.39 -81.04 -8.32
C GLU A 1032 2.60 -80.08 -8.35
N ALA A 1033 2.40 -78.84 -7.91
CA ALA A 1033 3.47 -77.85 -7.82
C ALA A 1033 4.52 -78.25 -6.77
N ASP A 1034 4.08 -78.68 -5.59
CA ASP A 1034 4.96 -79.14 -4.52
C ASP A 1034 5.75 -80.39 -4.98
N TYR A 1035 5.14 -81.33 -5.72
CA TYR A 1035 5.84 -82.47 -6.32
C TYR A 1035 6.88 -82.03 -7.36
N LYS A 1036 6.55 -81.10 -8.27
CA LYS A 1036 7.46 -80.60 -9.31
C LYS A 1036 8.61 -79.75 -8.75
N ALA A 1037 8.42 -79.15 -7.58
CA ALA A 1037 9.45 -78.35 -6.91
C ALA A 1037 10.56 -79.20 -6.26
N LEU A 1038 10.34 -80.51 -6.08
CA LEU A 1038 11.36 -81.42 -5.58
C LEU A 1038 12.43 -81.70 -6.65
N LYS A 1039 13.68 -81.85 -6.20
CA LYS A 1039 14.78 -82.27 -7.09
C LYS A 1039 14.58 -83.74 -7.53
N PRO A 1040 15.15 -84.17 -8.67
CA PRO A 1040 14.94 -85.53 -9.19
C PRO A 1040 15.18 -86.65 -8.17
N ALA A 1041 16.29 -86.59 -7.41
CA ALA A 1041 16.58 -87.59 -6.37
C ALA A 1041 15.57 -87.60 -5.20
N GLN A 1042 14.86 -86.49 -4.96
CA GLN A 1042 13.80 -86.37 -3.95
C GLN A 1042 12.45 -86.86 -4.51
N GLN A 1043 12.19 -86.65 -5.80
CA GLN A 1043 11.01 -87.18 -6.50
C GLN A 1043 11.05 -88.72 -6.60
N ASP A 1044 12.22 -89.30 -6.88
CA ASP A 1044 12.45 -90.75 -6.89
C ASP A 1044 12.21 -91.41 -5.53
N SER A 1045 12.29 -90.62 -4.44
CA SER A 1045 12.04 -91.06 -3.07
C SER A 1045 10.56 -91.01 -2.68
N ILE A 1046 9.66 -90.52 -3.54
CA ILE A 1046 8.20 -90.52 -3.29
C ILE A 1046 7.60 -91.87 -3.71
N PRO A 1047 6.71 -92.47 -2.89
CA PRO A 1047 6.07 -93.73 -3.25
C PRO A 1047 5.27 -93.63 -4.56
N ALA A 1048 5.50 -94.56 -5.50
CA ALA A 1048 4.86 -94.54 -6.82
C ALA A 1048 3.31 -94.49 -6.78
N GLY A 1049 2.69 -95.04 -5.74
CA GLY A 1049 1.23 -94.96 -5.54
C GLY A 1049 0.71 -93.55 -5.29
N VAL A 1050 1.52 -92.70 -4.65
CA VAL A 1050 1.22 -91.28 -4.40
C VAL A 1050 1.30 -90.51 -5.70
N VAL A 1051 2.39 -90.68 -6.46
CA VAL A 1051 2.55 -90.02 -7.78
C VAL A 1051 1.40 -90.37 -8.72
N ARG A 1052 0.99 -91.65 -8.77
CA ARG A 1052 -0.16 -92.07 -9.59
C ARG A 1052 -1.47 -91.41 -9.17
N LYS A 1053 -1.74 -91.31 -7.86
CA LYS A 1053 -2.95 -90.65 -7.34
C LYS A 1053 -2.99 -89.17 -7.73
N LEU A 1054 -1.85 -88.49 -7.67
CA LEU A 1054 -1.72 -87.09 -8.08
C LEU A 1054 -2.00 -86.94 -9.58
N ASP A 1055 -1.37 -87.75 -10.43
CA ASP A 1055 -1.59 -87.72 -11.89
C ASP A 1055 -3.05 -87.99 -12.27
N GLU A 1056 -3.69 -88.97 -11.61
CA GLU A 1056 -5.12 -89.26 -11.82
C GLU A 1056 -6.01 -88.10 -11.35
N SER A 1057 -5.66 -87.45 -10.26
CA SER A 1057 -6.39 -86.31 -9.72
C SER A 1057 -6.28 -85.07 -10.62
N VAL A 1058 -5.08 -84.78 -11.13
CA VAL A 1058 -4.83 -83.69 -12.10
C VAL A 1058 -5.65 -83.91 -13.36
N LYS A 1059 -5.63 -85.14 -13.90
CA LYS A 1059 -6.43 -85.47 -15.09
C LYS A 1059 -7.93 -85.32 -14.85
N GLN A 1060 -8.42 -85.72 -13.68
CA GLN A 1060 -9.84 -85.61 -13.35
C GLN A 1060 -10.29 -84.16 -13.15
N ILE A 1061 -9.52 -83.34 -12.44
CA ILE A 1061 -9.79 -81.90 -12.31
C ILE A 1061 -9.85 -81.25 -13.68
N LYS A 1062 -8.87 -81.52 -14.56
CA LYS A 1062 -8.86 -80.97 -15.91
C LYS A 1062 -10.07 -81.38 -16.75
N ALA A 1063 -10.57 -82.61 -16.57
CA ALA A 1063 -11.79 -83.07 -17.23
C ALA A 1063 -13.03 -82.32 -16.70
N LEU A 1064 -13.14 -82.14 -15.39
CA LEU A 1064 -14.23 -81.40 -14.75
C LEU A 1064 -14.22 -79.91 -15.14
N GLU A 1065 -13.05 -79.32 -15.35
CA GLU A 1065 -12.92 -77.93 -15.80
C GLU A 1065 -13.45 -77.79 -17.22
N LEU A 1066 -13.05 -78.72 -18.10
CA LEU A 1066 -13.51 -78.73 -19.48
C LEU A 1066 -15.03 -78.95 -19.56
N GLU A 1067 -15.60 -79.80 -18.71
CA GLU A 1067 -17.06 -80.00 -18.61
C GLU A 1067 -17.78 -78.73 -18.13
N ALA A 1068 -17.26 -78.04 -17.12
CA ALA A 1068 -17.85 -76.80 -16.61
C ALA A 1068 -17.77 -75.65 -17.63
N GLU A 1069 -16.64 -75.50 -18.30
CA GLU A 1069 -16.47 -74.50 -19.36
C GLU A 1069 -17.39 -74.78 -20.55
N LEU A 1070 -17.57 -76.05 -20.92
CA LEU A 1070 -18.49 -76.46 -21.96
C LEU A 1070 -19.94 -76.14 -21.58
N ALA A 1071 -20.33 -76.43 -20.33
CA ALA A 1071 -21.66 -76.09 -19.82
C ALA A 1071 -21.91 -74.57 -19.80
N ALA A 1072 -20.91 -73.77 -19.42
CA ALA A 1072 -20.98 -72.31 -19.46
C ALA A 1072 -21.18 -71.77 -20.88
N SER A 1073 -20.42 -72.30 -21.87
CA SER A 1073 -20.59 -71.92 -23.28
C SER A 1073 -21.95 -72.31 -23.84
N LYS A 1074 -22.51 -73.47 -23.44
CA LYS A 1074 -23.90 -73.82 -23.79
C LYS A 1074 -24.89 -72.80 -23.24
N ASN A 1075 -24.79 -72.48 -21.96
CA ASN A 1075 -25.69 -71.49 -21.34
C ASN A 1075 -25.62 -70.12 -22.02
N ALA A 1076 -24.41 -69.62 -22.30
CA ALA A 1076 -24.21 -68.33 -22.95
C ALA A 1076 -24.76 -68.29 -24.39
N LEU A 1077 -24.63 -69.39 -25.14
CA LEU A 1077 -25.26 -69.53 -26.46
C LEU A 1077 -26.79 -69.54 -26.34
N ASN A 1078 -27.34 -70.23 -25.34
CA ASN A 1078 -28.79 -70.30 -25.12
C ASN A 1078 -29.40 -68.93 -24.73
N GLU A 1079 -28.70 -68.13 -23.93
CA GLU A 1079 -29.11 -66.76 -23.60
C GLU A 1079 -29.17 -65.88 -24.86
N GLU A 1080 -28.15 -65.96 -25.73
CA GLU A 1080 -28.13 -65.23 -27.00
C GLU A 1080 -29.24 -65.68 -27.95
N ILE A 1081 -29.49 -67.00 -28.05
CA ILE A 1081 -30.62 -67.57 -28.79
C ILE A 1081 -31.94 -67.00 -28.27
N THR A 1082 -32.08 -66.87 -26.94
CA THR A 1082 -33.30 -66.33 -26.32
C THR A 1082 -33.49 -64.85 -26.68
N ALA A 1083 -32.45 -64.03 -26.52
CA ALA A 1083 -32.50 -62.61 -26.86
C ALA A 1083 -32.73 -62.35 -28.36
N ALA A 1084 -32.09 -63.13 -29.22
CA ALA A 1084 -32.28 -63.06 -30.67
C ALA A 1084 -33.72 -63.44 -31.05
N ASN A 1085 -34.30 -64.47 -30.41
CA ASN A 1085 -35.71 -64.84 -30.61
C ASN A 1085 -36.68 -63.74 -30.17
N GLU A 1086 -36.42 -63.06 -29.05
CA GLU A 1086 -37.23 -61.93 -28.60
C GLU A 1086 -37.17 -60.76 -29.60
N LEU A 1087 -35.97 -60.41 -30.06
CA LEU A 1087 -35.78 -59.37 -31.07
C LEU A 1087 -36.50 -59.72 -32.37
N HIS A 1088 -36.30 -60.95 -32.85
CA HIS A 1088 -37.00 -61.45 -34.02
C HIS A 1088 -38.52 -61.36 -33.83
N THR A 1089 -39.05 -61.75 -32.68
CA THR A 1089 -40.50 -61.73 -32.41
C THR A 1089 -41.06 -60.31 -32.43
N ASN A 1090 -40.38 -59.37 -31.77
CA ASN A 1090 -40.83 -57.99 -31.61
C ASN A 1090 -40.61 -57.11 -32.86
N ALA A 1091 -39.69 -57.48 -33.74
CA ALA A 1091 -39.43 -56.72 -34.95
C ALA A 1091 -40.62 -56.75 -35.93
N VAL A 1092 -40.87 -55.62 -36.60
CA VAL A 1092 -41.89 -55.49 -37.65
C VAL A 1092 -41.19 -55.16 -38.96
N GLU A 1093 -41.60 -55.82 -40.05
CA GLU A 1093 -41.03 -55.56 -41.37
C GLU A 1093 -41.84 -54.55 -42.18
N GLY A 1094 -41.17 -53.72 -42.98
CA GLY A 1094 -41.77 -52.71 -43.83
C GLY A 1094 -40.77 -51.69 -44.37
N THR A 1095 -41.25 -50.73 -45.15
CA THR A 1095 -40.42 -49.65 -45.74
C THR A 1095 -40.42 -48.37 -44.91
N ASP A 1096 -41.22 -48.29 -43.85
CA ASP A 1096 -41.29 -47.09 -43.00
C ASP A 1096 -40.09 -46.98 -42.06
N PRO A 1097 -39.61 -45.77 -41.75
CA PRO A 1097 -38.55 -45.57 -40.77
C PRO A 1097 -38.87 -46.23 -39.42
N GLY A 1098 -37.93 -47.03 -38.91
CA GLY A 1098 -38.08 -47.82 -37.67
C GLY A 1098 -38.50 -49.28 -37.90
N ASN A 1099 -39.01 -49.63 -39.09
CA ASN A 1099 -39.27 -51.03 -39.46
C ASN A 1099 -38.00 -51.67 -40.06
N TYR A 1100 -37.98 -53.00 -40.11
CA TYR A 1100 -36.92 -53.77 -40.74
C TYR A 1100 -37.29 -54.12 -42.20
N PRO A 1101 -36.32 -54.22 -43.12
CA PRO A 1101 -36.61 -54.63 -44.50
C PRO A 1101 -37.31 -55.99 -44.57
N VAL A 1102 -38.24 -56.16 -45.52
CA VAL A 1102 -38.97 -57.43 -45.71
C VAL A 1102 -38.00 -58.58 -45.99
N GLY A 1103 -38.14 -59.70 -45.27
CA GLY A 1103 -37.28 -60.90 -45.33
C GLY A 1103 -36.07 -60.89 -44.38
N SER A 1104 -35.82 -59.79 -43.66
CA SER A 1104 -34.75 -59.71 -42.66
C SER A 1104 -35.03 -60.60 -41.44
N LYS A 1105 -36.30 -60.76 -41.05
CA LYS A 1105 -36.73 -61.62 -39.94
C LYS A 1105 -36.45 -63.08 -40.24
N ASP A 1106 -36.79 -63.55 -41.44
CA ASP A 1106 -36.50 -64.92 -41.86
C ASP A 1106 -34.99 -65.21 -41.85
N THR A 1107 -34.17 -64.23 -42.24
CA THR A 1107 -32.70 -64.34 -42.19
C THR A 1107 -32.20 -64.48 -40.74
N LEU A 1108 -32.70 -63.64 -39.83
CA LEU A 1108 -32.35 -63.75 -38.41
C LEU A 1108 -32.85 -65.07 -37.81
N LYS A 1109 -34.05 -65.54 -38.19
CA LYS A 1109 -34.60 -66.82 -37.75
C LYS A 1109 -33.74 -68.02 -38.17
N ALA A 1110 -33.20 -68.01 -39.39
CA ALA A 1110 -32.29 -69.06 -39.84
C ALA A 1110 -30.99 -69.10 -39.04
N ALA A 1111 -30.44 -67.93 -38.68
CA ALA A 1111 -29.26 -67.84 -37.82
C ALA A 1111 -29.56 -68.37 -36.42
N ILE A 1112 -30.72 -68.03 -35.86
CA ILE A 1112 -31.19 -68.54 -34.56
C ILE A 1112 -31.31 -70.07 -34.58
N ASP A 1113 -31.92 -70.64 -35.62
CA ASP A 1113 -32.11 -72.10 -35.73
C ASP A 1113 -30.77 -72.85 -35.86
N THR A 1114 -29.81 -72.25 -36.57
CA THR A 1114 -28.45 -72.79 -36.70
C THR A 1114 -27.75 -72.81 -35.33
N ALA A 1115 -27.77 -71.68 -34.62
CA ALA A 1115 -27.22 -71.57 -33.28
C ALA A 1115 -27.85 -72.57 -32.31
N LYS A 1116 -29.17 -72.74 -32.38
CA LYS A 1116 -29.90 -73.71 -31.56
C LYS A 1116 -29.50 -75.16 -31.87
N SER A 1117 -29.28 -75.51 -33.13
CA SER A 1117 -28.80 -76.85 -33.48
C SER A 1117 -27.42 -77.16 -32.91
N VAL A 1118 -26.53 -76.17 -32.81
CA VAL A 1118 -25.20 -76.35 -32.21
C VAL A 1118 -25.30 -76.48 -30.69
N HIS A 1119 -26.15 -75.67 -30.04
CA HIS A 1119 -26.43 -75.77 -28.62
C HIS A 1119 -26.92 -77.16 -28.21
N ASP A 1120 -27.90 -77.69 -28.94
CA ASP A 1120 -28.60 -78.94 -28.62
C ASP A 1120 -27.76 -80.19 -28.98
N LYS A 1121 -26.62 -80.03 -29.68
CA LYS A 1121 -25.69 -81.12 -30.00
C LYS A 1121 -24.99 -81.62 -28.73
N ALA A 1122 -25.21 -82.89 -28.37
CA ALA A 1122 -24.63 -83.51 -27.18
C ALA A 1122 -23.09 -83.51 -27.18
N THR A 1123 -22.49 -83.61 -28.37
CA THR A 1123 -21.03 -83.63 -28.57
C THR A 1123 -20.47 -82.27 -29.00
N ALA A 1124 -21.20 -81.18 -28.81
CA ALA A 1124 -20.67 -79.85 -29.11
C ALA A 1124 -19.41 -79.59 -28.29
N THR A 1125 -18.38 -79.05 -28.92
CA THR A 1125 -17.17 -78.56 -28.26
C THR A 1125 -17.37 -77.11 -27.82
N LYS A 1126 -16.55 -76.65 -26.87
CA LYS A 1126 -16.60 -75.25 -26.40
C LYS A 1126 -16.43 -74.25 -27.55
N LEU A 1127 -15.49 -74.54 -28.45
CA LEU A 1127 -15.24 -73.70 -29.62
C LEU A 1127 -16.46 -73.64 -30.55
N GLU A 1128 -17.09 -74.78 -30.87
CA GLU A 1128 -18.30 -74.81 -31.70
C GLU A 1128 -19.44 -73.96 -31.09
N LEU A 1129 -19.59 -73.99 -29.76
CA LEU A 1129 -20.63 -73.22 -29.05
C LEU A 1129 -20.33 -71.71 -29.04
N ASP A 1130 -19.07 -71.33 -28.80
CA ASP A 1130 -18.64 -69.94 -28.79
C ASP A 1130 -18.72 -69.33 -30.21
N ASP A 1131 -18.35 -70.09 -31.25
CA ASP A 1131 -18.45 -69.69 -32.66
C ASP A 1131 -19.92 -69.54 -33.10
N ALA A 1132 -20.79 -70.47 -32.68
CA ALA A 1132 -22.22 -70.37 -32.93
C ALA A 1132 -22.85 -69.15 -32.25
N LYS A 1133 -22.40 -68.81 -31.03
CA LYS A 1133 -22.86 -67.61 -30.32
C LYS A 1133 -22.42 -66.36 -31.07
N THR A 1134 -21.14 -66.31 -31.44
CA THR A 1134 -20.56 -65.17 -32.18
C THR A 1134 -21.30 -64.95 -33.50
N SER A 1135 -21.53 -66.01 -34.27
CA SER A 1135 -22.26 -65.94 -35.54
C SER A 1135 -23.70 -65.45 -35.35
N LEU A 1136 -24.38 -65.89 -34.30
CA LEU A 1136 -25.72 -65.41 -33.97
C LEU A 1136 -25.71 -63.93 -33.56
N THR A 1137 -24.77 -63.51 -32.72
CA THR A 1137 -24.62 -62.12 -32.30
C THR A 1137 -24.35 -61.20 -33.50
N GLU A 1138 -23.52 -61.63 -34.45
CA GLU A 1138 -23.26 -60.89 -35.70
C GLU A 1138 -24.54 -60.79 -36.56
N ALA A 1139 -25.29 -61.89 -36.69
CA ALA A 1139 -26.58 -61.87 -37.38
C ALA A 1139 -27.60 -60.94 -36.71
N VAL A 1140 -27.65 -60.93 -35.37
CA VAL A 1140 -28.47 -59.99 -34.57
C VAL A 1140 -28.03 -58.55 -34.81
N ALA A 1141 -26.72 -58.26 -34.83
CA ALA A 1141 -26.20 -56.93 -35.07
C ALA A 1141 -26.51 -56.43 -36.48
N ALA A 1142 -26.31 -57.28 -37.50
CA ALA A 1142 -26.66 -56.99 -38.88
C ALA A 1142 -28.17 -56.74 -39.02
N PHE A 1143 -29.00 -57.56 -38.37
CA PHE A 1143 -30.44 -57.37 -38.32
C PHE A 1143 -30.81 -56.02 -37.70
N LYS A 1144 -30.25 -55.67 -36.53
CA LYS A 1144 -30.47 -54.36 -35.87
C LYS A 1144 -30.04 -53.18 -36.75
N ALA A 1145 -28.91 -53.30 -37.45
CA ALA A 1145 -28.37 -52.25 -38.31
C ALA A 1145 -29.20 -52.03 -39.59
N ALA A 1146 -29.91 -53.06 -40.04
CA ALA A 1146 -30.74 -53.00 -41.24
C ALA A 1146 -32.03 -52.18 -41.05
N VAL A 1147 -32.34 -51.72 -39.83
CA VAL A 1147 -33.52 -50.88 -39.56
C VAL A 1147 -33.58 -49.73 -40.56
N VAL A 1148 -34.74 -49.55 -41.20
CA VAL A 1148 -34.94 -48.48 -42.16
C VAL A 1148 -34.85 -47.15 -41.41
N LYS A 1149 -33.94 -46.28 -41.81
CA LYS A 1149 -33.78 -44.95 -41.21
C LYS A 1149 -34.59 -43.94 -42.00
N ALA A 1150 -35.03 -42.87 -41.33
CA ALA A 1150 -35.60 -41.73 -42.03
C ALA A 1150 -34.53 -41.15 -43.00
N PRO A 1151 -34.92 -40.75 -44.22
CA PRO A 1151 -33.99 -40.25 -45.23
C PRO A 1151 -33.23 -38.99 -44.81
#